data_AF-A0A1I5QSR8-F1
#
_entry.id   AF-A0A1I5QSR8-F1
#
_cell.length_a   1.000
_cell.length_b   1.000
_cell.length_c   1.000
_cell.angle_alpha   90.00
_cell.angle_beta   90.00
_cell.angle_gamma   90.00
#
_symmetry.space_group_name_H-M   'P 1'
#
loop_
_entity.id
_entity.type
_entity.pdbx_description
1 polymer ?
#
loop_
_entity_poly.entity_id
_entity_poly.type
_entity_poly.pdbx_seq_one_letter_code
_entity_poly.pdbx_strand_id
1 'polypeptide(L)'
;MQKKTALYKMIWREITSSKARFFSILFLILLGVGFFAGLQATGPNMLKTADDYFDQQNLYDLHIQSNYGLDEEEYALLDDKEEIEALEGHYSSDVLFGEDRLVIKLIGYDEENQLNQFRVDEGRLPERPNEIALDYSDVITSQYELGDEVMIYSGNKDSNLSDTVSESTYTVVGFVTSPRFITNDSRGQTTIGRGQLDAFGVVQADVFTLDVYTDLFVTFKASANQSMYSDTYIDQMKDYKDTYEPALEDVGTGRLDQIKADAEEEVEEGRTEIEEAKQELSDAEQELTEAKTELETGKEELELAEADLEEAFLELDREEQNYREGVDTFEQEMIKAKKQLRDQEETLEESEQQVQDGLSEIEAGLNQLNEPFVDLVTQETALLDQRDQIRQLNQQLTALFQTPTDQLTDGMKQDWIDETAEVTFNETSLSSLLQGYFNGTVTQEEIKTVIASTDASLTSGISELRTNINEINTQRAELETQQQELEGSLQEIEAGKEALEDARTDLNNQRTETEQELADGRRQLDEGWAEYDQGLSELEEARVDLAQGQADYEEGLQTFNEERQDAERDIEEAEQELDDALEELDTLEAPTYYLTVRHDNGQLVEFEDNAERMSDLATIFPVVFFLIAALVTLTTVTRMIEEQRIEMGTLKALGYTDRDIQKKYYLYALSATLFGAILGLALGYTLLPKVIFNAYQILYNLPPLALDFYWSFTLISLAVALFSSLVTAWYVLRKDLKTTPAILMRPKAPKVGKRILVERITPLWRRMNFMQKVTARNLFRYKQRMLMTVIGISGCAALIITGFGLKGAVEGIVDLQFGRVMNYEAVVALDSAASSTEKEVYRDIIADNETIEASLMVYQETLDANKSGVTPQDVTMFVPENPAELDQFVQLKNRTSAETFDLEKDGAIITEKLATLFEVEKGDDLTLTTADDDALTVTVGGVVENYAGHYLYLSPDIYESMQSTVLEYNAELLKYPYSEDFEAELSDALSDSDYVITTSYNQSMLNLFEDSMESLNIVVVVLIVSAAGLAFIVLYNLTNINVSERIRELSTIKVLGFYDNEVTMYIYRENIILTLMGIVAGGLFGRLLHIFVLDTASMDNMMFNPSLSWTSYLYAAILTMVFSTMVMLMMHRKLKHVDMIEALKSNE
;
A
#
# COMPACT_ATOMS: atom_id res chain seq x y z
N MET A 1 -23.48 90.91 41.96
CA MET A 1 -22.43 90.11 41.30
C MET A 1 -21.36 89.59 42.27
N GLN A 2 -20.79 90.41 43.17
CA GLN A 2 -19.73 89.99 44.12
C GLN A 2 -20.04 88.75 44.98
N LYS A 3 -21.30 88.56 45.44
CA LYS A 3 -21.71 87.38 46.24
C LYS A 3 -21.48 86.04 45.51
N LYS A 4 -21.67 86.01 44.17
CA LYS A 4 -21.50 84.79 43.36
C LYS A 4 -20.02 84.47 43.12
N THR A 5 -19.18 85.48 42.93
CA THR A 5 -17.73 85.31 42.73
C THR A 5 -17.03 84.74 43.98
N ALA A 6 -17.47 85.16 45.18
CA ALA A 6 -16.96 84.61 46.44
C ALA A 6 -17.32 83.11 46.62
N LEU A 7 -18.52 82.70 46.22
CA LEU A 7 -18.97 81.31 46.28
C LEU A 7 -18.12 80.41 45.38
N TYR A 8 -17.82 80.82 44.14
CA TYR A 8 -16.95 80.05 43.24
C TYR A 8 -15.52 79.91 43.76
N LYS A 9 -14.94 80.95 44.38
CA LYS A 9 -13.63 80.85 45.04
C LYS A 9 -13.67 79.89 46.23
N MET A 10 -14.76 79.87 47.00
CA MET A 10 -14.93 78.93 48.11
C MET A 10 -15.02 77.48 47.61
N ILE A 11 -15.66 77.22 46.46
CA ILE A 11 -15.73 75.87 45.86
C ILE A 11 -14.33 75.35 45.52
N TRP A 12 -13.51 76.13 44.81
CA TRP A 12 -12.15 75.72 44.46
C TRP A 12 -11.23 75.58 45.67
N ARG A 13 -11.39 76.47 46.66
CA ARG A 13 -10.68 76.36 47.94
C ARG A 13 -11.10 75.11 48.72
N GLU A 14 -12.34 74.67 48.57
CA GLU A 14 -12.84 73.47 49.24
C GLU A 14 -12.11 72.22 48.76
N ILE A 15 -12.02 72.04 47.44
CA ILE A 15 -11.29 70.92 46.80
C ILE A 15 -9.84 70.87 47.30
N THR A 16 -9.19 72.03 47.39
CA THR A 16 -7.78 72.11 47.83
C THR A 16 -7.58 71.99 49.34
N SER A 17 -8.57 72.32 50.16
CA SER A 17 -8.51 72.18 51.63
C SER A 17 -8.88 70.79 52.13
N SER A 18 -9.65 70.02 51.35
CA SER A 18 -10.18 68.69 51.73
C SER A 18 -9.62 67.55 50.86
N LYS A 19 -8.37 67.68 50.37
CA LYS A 19 -7.73 66.76 49.41
C LYS A 19 -7.94 65.28 49.72
N ALA A 20 -7.76 64.87 50.99
CA ALA A 20 -7.89 63.46 51.37
C ALA A 20 -9.29 62.87 51.09
N ARG A 21 -10.36 63.67 51.24
CA ARG A 21 -11.72 63.21 50.94
C ARG A 21 -12.01 63.26 49.45
N PHE A 22 -11.57 64.32 48.79
CA PHE A 22 -11.72 64.47 47.36
C PHE A 22 -11.08 63.30 46.62
N PHE A 23 -9.81 63.00 46.92
CA PHE A 23 -9.10 61.86 46.35
C PHE A 23 -9.70 60.52 46.78
N SER A 24 -10.22 60.40 48.01
CA SER A 24 -10.88 59.16 48.42
C SER A 24 -12.15 58.89 47.60
N ILE A 25 -13.00 59.89 47.36
CA ILE A 25 -14.19 59.73 46.49
C ILE A 25 -13.74 59.45 45.05
N LEU A 26 -12.76 60.21 44.56
CA LEU A 26 -12.22 60.04 43.22
C LEU A 26 -11.70 58.62 43.00
N PHE A 27 -10.85 58.09 43.89
CA PHE A 27 -10.30 56.73 43.75
C PHE A 27 -11.34 55.63 43.90
N LEU A 28 -12.37 55.83 44.75
CA LEU A 28 -13.49 54.89 44.84
C LEU A 28 -14.29 54.82 43.54
N ILE A 29 -14.58 55.98 42.94
CA ILE A 29 -15.28 56.04 41.66
C ILE A 29 -14.38 55.52 40.54
N LEU A 30 -13.08 55.84 40.55
CA LEU A 30 -12.10 55.35 39.58
C LEU A 30 -12.06 53.82 39.58
N LEU A 31 -11.93 53.18 40.75
CA LEU A 31 -11.94 51.73 40.82
C LEU A 31 -13.30 51.15 40.45
N GLY A 32 -14.41 51.70 40.95
CA GLY A 32 -15.74 51.17 40.63
C GLY A 32 -16.07 51.25 39.14
N VAL A 33 -15.85 52.42 38.53
CA VAL A 33 -16.12 52.66 37.10
C VAL A 33 -15.11 51.94 36.22
N GLY A 34 -13.81 52.01 36.56
CA GLY A 34 -12.77 51.37 35.76
C GLY A 34 -12.84 49.85 35.80
N PHE A 35 -13.15 49.29 36.97
CA PHE A 35 -13.35 47.84 37.10
C PHE A 35 -14.60 47.37 36.34
N PHE A 36 -15.72 48.08 36.46
CA PHE A 36 -16.93 47.77 35.67
C PHE A 36 -16.67 47.84 34.17
N ALA A 37 -16.22 49.01 33.68
CA ALA A 37 -16.10 49.23 32.24
C ALA A 37 -14.98 48.37 31.64
N GLY A 38 -13.87 48.19 32.35
CA GLY A 38 -12.76 47.37 31.87
C GLY A 38 -13.10 45.89 31.82
N LEU A 39 -13.68 45.34 32.89
CA LEU A 39 -14.04 43.92 32.92
C LEU A 39 -15.15 43.61 31.90
N GLN A 40 -16.18 44.46 31.81
CA GLN A 40 -17.28 44.30 30.84
C GLN A 40 -16.83 44.44 29.39
N ALA A 41 -15.78 45.23 29.12
CA ALA A 41 -15.21 45.35 27.79
C ALA A 41 -14.33 44.18 27.39
N THR A 42 -13.94 43.31 28.33
CA THR A 42 -12.91 42.30 28.04
C THR A 42 -13.43 41.23 27.09
N GLY A 43 -14.54 40.54 27.41
CA GLY A 43 -15.13 39.53 26.54
C GLY A 43 -15.42 40.06 25.12
N PRO A 44 -16.16 41.17 24.96
CA PRO A 44 -16.40 41.75 23.64
C PRO A 44 -15.15 42.19 22.87
N ASN A 45 -14.09 42.63 23.55
CA ASN A 45 -12.82 42.93 22.87
C ASN A 45 -12.09 41.65 22.44
N MET A 46 -12.22 40.56 23.21
CA MET A 46 -11.65 39.24 22.86
C MET A 46 -12.30 38.70 21.59
N LEU A 47 -13.64 38.57 21.58
CA LEU A 47 -14.40 38.10 20.41
C LEU A 47 -14.11 38.95 19.18
N LYS A 48 -14.13 40.27 19.34
CA LYS A 48 -13.79 41.18 18.24
C LYS A 48 -12.36 40.99 17.72
N THR A 49 -11.39 40.73 18.60
CA THR A 49 -10.01 40.51 18.16
C THR A 49 -9.90 39.23 17.32
N ALA A 50 -10.65 38.20 17.68
CA ALA A 50 -10.74 36.97 16.89
C ALA A 50 -11.47 37.22 15.57
N ASP A 51 -12.64 37.86 15.56
CA ASP A 51 -13.37 38.24 14.34
C ASP A 51 -12.50 39.09 13.40
N ASP A 52 -11.88 40.17 13.91
CA ASP A 52 -11.00 41.05 13.13
C ASP A 52 -9.82 40.25 12.55
N TYR A 53 -9.35 39.19 13.22
CA TYR A 53 -8.28 38.32 12.75
C TYR A 53 -8.77 37.36 11.66
N PHE A 54 -9.92 36.72 11.85
CA PHE A 54 -10.53 35.82 10.87
C PHE A 54 -10.92 36.55 9.58
N ASP A 55 -11.49 37.75 9.69
CA ASP A 55 -11.79 38.62 8.55
C ASP A 55 -10.51 39.07 7.82
N GLN A 56 -9.42 39.32 8.54
CA GLN A 56 -8.14 39.71 7.92
C GLN A 56 -7.43 38.57 7.21
N GLN A 57 -7.60 37.33 7.68
CA GLN A 57 -7.01 36.14 7.06
C GLN A 57 -7.99 35.40 6.13
N ASN A 58 -9.21 35.93 5.91
CA ASN A 58 -10.26 35.29 5.13
C ASN A 58 -10.48 33.81 5.53
N LEU A 59 -10.67 33.54 6.82
CA LEU A 59 -10.96 32.18 7.29
C LEU A 59 -12.23 31.65 6.61
N TYR A 60 -12.26 30.36 6.25
CA TYR A 60 -13.43 29.72 5.62
C TYR A 60 -14.71 29.82 6.48
N ASP A 61 -15.89 29.80 5.87
CA ASP A 61 -17.18 29.66 6.56
C ASP A 61 -17.60 28.18 6.68
N LEU A 62 -17.32 27.39 5.64
CA LEU A 62 -17.60 25.96 5.56
C LEU A 62 -16.36 25.22 5.06
N HIS A 63 -16.00 24.13 5.74
CA HIS A 63 -14.93 23.21 5.37
C HIS A 63 -15.55 21.85 5.08
N ILE A 64 -15.21 21.30 3.92
CA ILE A 64 -15.78 20.07 3.37
C ILE A 64 -14.65 19.08 3.18
N GLN A 65 -14.84 17.86 3.68
CA GLN A 65 -13.93 16.72 3.52
C GLN A 65 -14.73 15.49 3.09
N SER A 66 -14.06 14.53 2.46
CA SER A 66 -14.64 13.25 2.04
C SER A 66 -13.62 12.14 2.28
N ASN A 67 -14.07 10.95 2.65
CA ASN A 67 -13.20 9.78 2.84
C ASN A 67 -12.55 9.30 1.52
N TYR A 68 -13.13 9.63 0.36
CA TYR A 68 -12.57 9.34 -0.96
C TYR A 68 -11.97 10.56 -1.68
N GLY A 69 -11.82 11.68 -0.96
CA GLY A 69 -11.44 12.96 -1.54
C GLY A 69 -12.58 13.64 -2.34
N LEU A 70 -12.28 14.80 -2.89
CA LEU A 70 -13.22 15.71 -3.57
C LEU A 70 -12.69 15.99 -4.99
N ASP A 71 -13.44 15.58 -6.00
CA ASP A 71 -13.08 15.71 -7.40
C ASP A 71 -13.61 17.01 -8.04
N GLU A 72 -13.42 17.13 -9.36
CA GLU A 72 -13.89 18.30 -10.12
C GLU A 72 -15.43 18.42 -10.17
N GLU A 73 -16.18 17.33 -10.07
CA GLU A 73 -17.66 17.36 -10.06
C GLU A 73 -18.20 17.96 -8.76
N GLU A 74 -17.67 17.56 -7.60
CA GLU A 74 -18.03 18.18 -6.33
C GLU A 74 -17.60 19.65 -6.26
N TYR A 75 -16.42 19.98 -6.78
CA TYR A 75 -15.99 21.36 -6.90
C TYR A 75 -16.96 22.18 -7.77
N ALA A 76 -17.33 21.67 -8.94
CA ALA A 76 -18.22 22.35 -9.88
C ALA A 76 -19.65 22.53 -9.35
N LEU A 77 -20.14 21.61 -8.51
CA LEU A 77 -21.43 21.74 -7.83
C LEU A 77 -21.52 23.05 -7.02
N LEU A 78 -20.40 23.46 -6.41
CA LEU A 78 -20.32 24.64 -5.55
C LEU A 78 -19.89 25.89 -6.31
N ASP A 79 -18.98 25.79 -7.29
CA ASP A 79 -18.41 26.94 -8.01
C ASP A 79 -19.48 27.80 -8.72
N ASP A 80 -20.54 27.16 -9.22
CA ASP A 80 -21.62 27.81 -9.98
C ASP A 80 -22.68 28.53 -9.11
N LYS A 81 -22.55 28.52 -7.78
CA LYS A 81 -23.59 29.06 -6.87
C LYS A 81 -23.46 30.58 -6.65
N GLU A 82 -24.55 31.32 -6.85
CA GLU A 82 -24.55 32.78 -6.72
C GLU A 82 -24.31 33.25 -5.27
N GLU A 83 -24.64 32.45 -4.27
CA GLU A 83 -24.47 32.73 -2.84
C GLU A 83 -23.03 32.58 -2.35
N ILE A 84 -22.19 31.78 -3.04
CA ILE A 84 -20.78 31.58 -2.71
C ILE A 84 -19.96 32.79 -3.17
N GLU A 85 -19.06 33.26 -2.30
CA GLU A 85 -18.14 34.36 -2.57
C GLU A 85 -16.79 33.86 -3.08
N ALA A 86 -16.22 32.86 -2.41
CA ALA A 86 -15.02 32.15 -2.83
C ALA A 86 -15.12 30.67 -2.45
N LEU A 87 -14.58 29.83 -3.33
CA LEU A 87 -14.43 28.38 -3.20
C LEU A 87 -12.99 28.05 -3.57
N GLU A 88 -12.30 27.28 -2.73
CA GLU A 88 -10.92 26.89 -2.97
C GLU A 88 -10.67 25.43 -2.58
N GLY A 89 -10.11 24.65 -3.51
CA GLY A 89 -9.63 23.30 -3.27
C GLY A 89 -8.20 23.30 -2.77
N HIS A 90 -7.96 22.53 -1.72
CA HIS A 90 -6.65 22.40 -1.08
C HIS A 90 -6.29 20.93 -0.94
N TYR A 91 -4.99 20.68 -0.88
CA TYR A 91 -4.42 19.39 -0.53
C TYR A 91 -3.84 19.47 0.87
N SER A 92 -4.06 18.43 1.66
CA SER A 92 -3.43 18.23 2.94
C SER A 92 -3.25 16.74 3.21
N SER A 93 -2.22 16.40 3.97
CA SER A 93 -1.98 15.03 4.40
C SER A 93 -1.29 15.05 5.76
N ASP A 94 -1.63 14.09 6.60
CA ASP A 94 -0.99 13.93 7.89
C ASP A 94 0.24 13.03 7.72
N VAL A 95 1.40 13.48 8.20
CA VAL A 95 2.69 12.81 7.98
C VAL A 95 3.52 12.79 9.25
N LEU A 96 4.43 11.82 9.35
CA LEU A 96 5.47 11.83 10.38
C LEU A 96 6.61 12.76 9.96
N PHE A 97 7.13 13.57 10.87
CA PHE A 97 8.08 14.65 10.57
C PHE A 97 9.29 14.64 11.52
N GLY A 98 10.47 14.82 10.93
CA GLY A 98 11.73 14.97 11.66
C GLY A 98 12.26 13.67 12.28
N GLU A 99 13.35 13.77 13.04
CA GLU A 99 13.96 12.60 13.72
C GLU A 99 13.08 12.07 14.87
N ASP A 100 12.34 12.97 15.52
CA ASP A 100 11.46 12.67 16.66
C ASP A 100 10.07 12.13 16.23
N ARG A 101 9.84 11.96 14.92
CA ARG A 101 8.58 11.45 14.34
C ARG A 101 7.33 12.17 14.85
N LEU A 102 7.39 13.49 14.90
CA LEU A 102 6.23 14.33 15.24
C LEU A 102 5.14 14.14 14.18
N VAL A 103 3.88 14.12 14.58
CA VAL A 103 2.77 14.03 13.63
C VAL A 103 2.38 15.45 13.22
N ILE A 104 2.56 15.80 11.95
CA ILE A 104 2.20 17.12 11.44
C ILE A 104 1.19 17.02 10.31
N LYS A 105 0.31 18.02 10.22
CA LYS A 105 -0.53 18.21 9.04
C LYS A 105 0.24 18.98 7.98
N LEU A 106 0.58 18.34 6.87
CA LEU A 106 1.15 18.97 5.70
C LEU A 106 0.03 19.66 4.90
N ILE A 107 0.20 20.92 4.55
CA ILE A 107 -0.81 21.75 3.89
C ILE A 107 -0.22 22.31 2.59
N GLY A 108 -0.93 22.09 1.49
CA GLY A 108 -0.62 22.67 0.18
C GLY A 108 -0.96 24.16 0.13
N TYR A 109 -0.01 24.96 -0.34
CA TYR A 109 -0.15 26.39 -0.55
C TYR A 109 0.00 26.75 -2.02
N ASP A 110 -0.95 27.54 -2.52
CA ASP A 110 -0.89 28.20 -3.81
C ASP A 110 -0.93 29.74 -3.61
N GLU A 111 -0.18 30.47 -4.42
CA GLU A 111 -0.21 31.94 -4.43
C GLU A 111 -1.57 32.51 -4.87
N GLU A 112 -2.39 31.73 -5.58
CA GLU A 112 -3.73 32.12 -6.02
C GLU A 112 -4.79 32.00 -4.89
N ASN A 113 -4.50 31.24 -3.84
CA ASN A 113 -5.42 31.04 -2.71
C ASN A 113 -5.63 32.36 -1.95
N GLN A 114 -6.89 32.70 -1.71
CA GLN A 114 -7.37 33.89 -1.01
C GLN A 114 -7.96 33.57 0.36
N LEU A 115 -8.37 32.32 0.59
CA LEU A 115 -8.89 31.85 1.89
C LEU A 115 -7.75 31.40 2.81
N ASN A 116 -8.04 31.36 4.11
CA ASN A 116 -7.19 30.77 5.15
C ASN A 116 -5.73 31.29 5.18
N GLN A 117 -5.56 32.58 4.91
CA GLN A 117 -4.25 33.19 4.69
C GLN A 117 -3.32 33.02 5.90
N PHE A 118 -2.08 32.62 5.62
CA PHE A 118 -1.06 32.44 6.65
C PHE A 118 -0.44 33.77 7.06
N ARG A 119 -0.24 33.96 8.37
CA ARG A 119 0.59 35.05 8.90
C ARG A 119 2.04 34.57 8.98
N VAL A 120 2.94 35.21 8.24
CA VAL A 120 4.37 34.93 8.34
C VAL A 120 4.95 35.62 9.57
N ASP A 121 5.35 34.85 10.57
CA ASP A 121 5.97 35.37 11.79
C ASP A 121 7.49 35.52 11.61
N GLU A 122 8.14 34.53 10.97
CA GLU A 122 9.56 34.57 10.59
C GLU A 122 9.81 33.96 9.20
N GLY A 123 10.78 34.47 8.45
CA GLY A 123 11.12 33.94 7.12
C GLY A 123 10.11 34.29 6.01
N ARG A 124 9.67 33.29 5.24
CA ARG A 124 8.69 33.42 4.14
C ARG A 124 7.95 32.10 3.88
N LEU A 125 6.88 32.16 3.08
CA LEU A 125 6.19 30.98 2.53
C LEU A 125 7.06 30.26 1.47
N PRO A 126 6.81 28.96 1.21
CA PRO A 126 7.55 28.18 0.21
C PRO A 126 7.33 28.70 -1.21
N GLU A 127 8.42 28.85 -1.97
CA GLU A 127 8.41 29.30 -3.38
C GLU A 127 8.85 28.17 -4.33
N ARG A 128 9.27 27.02 -3.80
CA ARG A 128 9.73 25.85 -4.55
C ARG A 128 9.23 24.55 -3.92
N PRO A 129 9.13 23.46 -4.69
CA PRO A 129 8.65 22.17 -4.19
C PRO A 129 9.45 21.58 -3.02
N ASN A 130 10.74 21.90 -2.92
CA ASN A 130 11.63 21.40 -1.87
C ASN A 130 11.76 22.34 -0.66
N GLU A 131 10.87 23.32 -0.52
CA GLU A 131 10.85 24.28 0.58
C GLU A 131 9.61 24.06 1.46
N ILE A 132 9.76 24.22 2.77
CA ILE A 132 8.66 24.11 3.74
C ILE A 132 8.67 25.29 4.70
N ALA A 133 7.49 25.84 5.00
CA ALA A 133 7.30 26.73 6.14
C ALA A 133 6.61 25.96 7.27
N LEU A 134 7.15 26.02 8.49
CA LEU A 134 6.63 25.23 9.61
C LEU A 134 5.74 26.08 10.52
N ASP A 135 4.94 25.43 11.36
CA ASP A 135 4.15 26.08 12.40
C ASP A 135 5.01 26.94 13.34
N TYR A 136 4.56 28.17 13.62
CA TYR A 136 5.14 29.03 14.65
C TYR A 136 4.62 28.63 16.03
N SER A 137 5.09 27.47 16.51
CA SER A 137 4.79 26.93 17.83
C SER A 137 6.07 26.63 18.63
N ASP A 138 5.97 26.56 19.96
CA ASP A 138 7.12 26.23 20.82
C ASP A 138 7.66 24.82 20.53
N VAL A 139 6.79 23.88 20.10
CA VAL A 139 7.16 22.50 19.70
C VAL A 139 8.16 22.51 18.55
N ILE A 140 7.90 23.31 17.52
CA ILE A 140 8.71 23.39 16.30
C ILE A 140 9.88 24.36 16.46
N THR A 141 9.62 25.58 16.94
CA THR A 141 10.62 26.67 16.97
C THR A 141 11.74 26.45 18.00
N SER A 142 11.56 25.53 18.94
CA SER A 142 12.61 25.11 19.87
C SER A 142 13.60 24.08 19.29
N GLN A 143 13.21 23.41 18.20
CA GLN A 143 13.95 22.29 17.61
C GLN A 143 14.57 22.62 16.25
N TYR A 144 13.92 23.47 15.45
CA TYR A 144 14.31 23.77 14.07
C TYR A 144 14.62 25.26 13.87
N GLU A 145 15.60 25.57 13.03
CA GLU A 145 15.97 26.93 12.60
C GLU A 145 15.78 27.11 11.07
N LEU A 146 15.73 28.36 10.61
CA LEU A 146 15.65 28.68 9.18
C LEU A 146 16.88 28.16 8.43
N GLY A 147 16.65 27.36 7.39
CA GLY A 147 17.67 26.75 6.55
C GLY A 147 18.02 25.30 6.90
N ASP A 148 17.41 24.73 7.94
CA ASP A 148 17.54 23.31 8.28
C ASP A 148 16.90 22.42 7.20
N GLU A 149 17.46 21.23 7.00
CA GLU A 149 16.87 20.19 6.16
C GLU A 149 16.08 19.21 7.05
N VAL A 150 14.83 18.97 6.69
CA VAL A 150 13.88 18.13 7.42
C VAL A 150 13.29 17.08 6.49
N MET A 151 12.94 15.92 7.05
CA MET A 151 12.34 14.82 6.31
C MET A 151 10.93 14.52 6.82
N ILE A 152 10.06 14.11 5.90
CA ILE A 152 8.76 13.52 6.21
C ILE A 152 8.76 12.03 5.87
N TYR A 153 7.89 11.29 6.54
CA TYR A 153 7.70 9.85 6.37
C TYR A 153 6.20 9.55 6.28
N SER A 154 5.87 8.44 5.62
CA SER A 154 4.49 7.96 5.61
C SER A 154 4.00 7.68 7.02
N GLY A 155 2.74 8.02 7.29
CA GLY A 155 2.07 7.69 8.55
C GLY A 155 1.56 6.26 8.63
N ASN A 156 1.46 5.56 7.50
CA ASN A 156 1.04 4.16 7.42
C ASN A 156 2.15 3.32 6.76
N LYS A 157 2.35 2.07 7.22
CA LYS A 157 3.37 1.15 6.69
C LYS A 157 3.05 0.68 5.27
N ASP A 158 1.77 0.59 4.93
CA ASP A 158 1.32 0.05 3.65
C ASP A 158 1.20 1.10 2.54
N SER A 159 1.24 2.40 2.89
CA SER A 159 1.21 3.48 1.91
C SER A 159 2.60 4.01 1.58
N ASN A 160 2.91 4.06 0.28
CA ASN A 160 4.13 4.72 -0.17
C ASN A 160 3.91 6.24 -0.12
N LEU A 161 4.83 6.94 0.55
CA LEU A 161 4.80 8.40 0.64
C LEU A 161 4.74 9.07 -0.75
N SER A 162 5.31 8.44 -1.77
CA SER A 162 5.31 8.90 -3.17
C SER A 162 3.92 9.01 -3.79
N ASP A 163 2.94 8.31 -3.23
CA ASP A 163 1.56 8.29 -3.75
C ASP A 163 0.84 9.57 -3.31
N THR A 164 1.30 10.19 -2.21
CA THR A 164 0.73 11.43 -1.67
C THR A 164 1.56 12.67 -2.02
N VAL A 165 2.89 12.58 -1.97
CA VAL A 165 3.81 13.71 -2.19
C VAL A 165 5.04 13.32 -3.01
N SER A 166 5.44 14.22 -3.89
CA SER A 166 6.58 14.04 -4.81
C SER A 166 7.96 14.26 -4.17
N GLU A 167 8.01 14.92 -3.00
CA GLU A 167 9.23 15.24 -2.27
C GLU A 167 9.12 14.71 -0.83
N SER A 168 10.24 14.24 -0.26
CA SER A 168 10.30 13.75 1.13
C SER A 168 11.26 14.53 2.01
N THR A 169 12.07 15.41 1.42
CA THR A 169 13.08 16.22 2.11
C THR A 169 12.89 17.70 1.75
N TYR A 170 12.79 18.55 2.76
CA TYR A 170 12.51 19.97 2.59
C TYR A 170 13.53 20.84 3.32
N THR A 171 13.77 22.04 2.79
CA THR A 171 14.49 23.10 3.51
C THR A 171 13.49 24.03 4.22
N VAL A 172 13.70 24.27 5.51
CA VAL A 172 12.87 25.18 6.30
C VAL A 172 13.10 26.64 5.87
N VAL A 173 12.08 27.31 5.33
CA VAL A 173 12.18 28.70 4.81
C VAL A 173 11.39 29.73 5.60
N GLY A 174 10.52 29.30 6.50
CA GLY A 174 9.72 30.19 7.34
C GLY A 174 9.03 29.50 8.49
N PHE A 175 8.54 30.32 9.41
CA PHE A 175 7.61 29.92 10.46
C PHE A 175 6.34 30.76 10.35
N VAL A 176 5.18 30.10 10.34
CA VAL A 176 3.89 30.72 10.02
C VAL A 176 2.80 30.33 11.02
N THR A 177 1.83 31.22 11.19
CA THR A 177 0.60 30.96 11.95
C THR A 177 -0.59 30.86 10.99
N SER A 178 -1.45 29.85 11.18
CA SER A 178 -2.70 29.70 10.41
C SER A 178 -3.92 30.16 11.23
N PRO A 179 -4.90 30.86 10.64
CA PRO A 179 -6.15 31.19 11.33
C PRO A 179 -7.01 29.96 11.65
N ARG A 180 -6.70 28.80 11.04
CA ARG A 180 -7.38 27.51 11.29
C ARG A 180 -7.03 26.92 12.67
N PHE A 181 -5.88 27.30 13.23
CA PHE A 181 -5.36 26.80 14.49
C PHE A 181 -5.02 27.98 15.40
N ILE A 182 -5.92 28.31 16.32
CA ILE A 182 -5.72 29.47 17.20
C ILE A 182 -5.12 29.10 18.56
N THR A 183 -5.15 27.83 18.95
CA THR A 183 -4.56 27.38 20.23
C THR A 183 -3.04 27.21 20.08
N ASN A 184 -2.29 27.11 21.18
CA ASN A 184 -0.84 26.88 21.14
C ASN A 184 -0.45 25.39 21.29
N ASP A 185 -1.30 24.60 21.93
CA ASP A 185 -0.94 23.26 22.43
C ASP A 185 -1.53 22.10 21.61
N SER A 186 -2.38 22.39 20.61
CA SER A 186 -2.96 21.37 19.73
C SER A 186 -3.24 21.91 18.32
N ARG A 187 -3.10 21.05 17.30
CA ARG A 187 -3.49 21.34 15.91
C ARG A 187 -4.64 20.47 15.41
N GLY A 188 -5.29 19.73 16.30
CA GLY A 188 -6.37 18.79 15.97
C GLY A 188 -5.99 17.35 16.22
N GLN A 189 -6.89 16.44 15.85
CA GLN A 189 -6.70 15.00 15.97
C GLN A 189 -6.28 14.39 14.61
N THR A 190 -5.70 13.20 14.65
CA THR A 190 -5.25 12.44 13.48
C THR A 190 -5.35 10.94 13.80
N THR A 191 -5.34 10.09 12.77
CA THR A 191 -5.30 8.62 12.94
C THR A 191 -3.87 8.08 13.00
N ILE A 192 -2.87 8.93 12.76
CA ILE A 192 -1.45 8.54 12.76
C ILE A 192 -0.84 8.72 14.16
N GLY A 193 -0.03 7.75 14.60
CA GLY A 193 0.74 7.84 15.85
C GLY A 193 -0.15 7.96 17.09
N ARG A 194 0.07 9.02 17.89
CA ARG A 194 -0.61 9.23 19.20
C ARG A 194 -2.01 9.82 19.12
N GLY A 195 -2.58 9.93 17.92
CA GLY A 195 -3.94 10.43 17.74
C GLY A 195 -4.09 11.97 17.73
N GLN A 196 -2.99 12.71 17.85
CA GLN A 196 -2.98 14.17 17.92
C GLN A 196 -1.96 14.78 16.95
N LEU A 197 -2.33 15.90 16.33
CA LEU A 197 -1.42 16.71 15.51
C LEU A 197 -0.57 17.61 16.42
N ASP A 198 0.75 17.43 16.36
CA ASP A 198 1.73 18.21 17.10
C ASP A 198 1.96 19.60 16.48
N ALA A 199 1.95 19.67 15.15
CA ALA A 199 2.19 20.89 14.39
C ALA A 199 1.57 20.82 12.97
N PHE A 200 1.82 21.83 12.15
CA PHE A 200 1.54 21.78 10.71
C PHE A 200 2.75 22.28 9.91
N GLY A 201 2.82 21.85 8.65
CA GLY A 201 3.83 22.29 7.69
C GLY A 201 3.15 22.77 6.41
N VAL A 202 3.71 23.79 5.77
CA VAL A 202 3.18 24.39 4.54
C VAL A 202 4.18 24.18 3.42
N VAL A 203 3.75 23.50 2.37
CA VAL A 203 4.52 23.23 1.14
C VAL A 203 3.77 23.75 -0.07
N GLN A 204 4.39 23.83 -1.24
CA GLN A 204 3.64 24.18 -2.45
C GLN A 204 2.60 23.11 -2.79
N ALA A 205 1.44 23.54 -3.30
CA ALA A 205 0.35 22.62 -3.65
C ALA A 205 0.76 21.60 -4.74
N ASP A 206 1.68 21.97 -5.64
CA ASP A 206 2.20 21.10 -6.72
C ASP A 206 3.09 19.94 -6.23
N VAL A 207 3.42 19.92 -4.94
CA VAL A 207 4.12 18.80 -4.30
C VAL A 207 3.20 17.59 -4.15
N PHE A 208 1.90 17.79 -3.97
CA PHE A 208 0.93 16.71 -3.80
C PHE A 208 0.68 16.02 -5.15
N THR A 209 0.69 14.68 -5.14
CA THR A 209 0.47 13.83 -6.31
C THR A 209 -0.96 13.30 -6.38
N LEU A 210 -1.85 13.81 -5.53
CA LEU A 210 -3.25 13.40 -5.43
C LEU A 210 -4.06 13.97 -6.59
N ASP A 211 -4.92 13.14 -7.20
CA ASP A 211 -5.82 13.54 -8.29
C ASP A 211 -7.10 14.24 -7.79
N VAL A 212 -7.34 14.21 -6.47
CA VAL A 212 -8.53 14.77 -5.82
C VAL A 212 -8.13 15.70 -4.67
N TYR A 213 -8.91 16.78 -4.49
CA TYR A 213 -8.74 17.68 -3.36
C TYR A 213 -9.07 16.95 -2.06
N THR A 214 -8.32 17.21 -1.00
CA THR A 214 -8.60 16.66 0.34
C THR A 214 -9.51 17.58 1.14
N ASP A 215 -9.50 18.88 0.82
CA ASP A 215 -10.24 19.90 1.54
C ASP A 215 -10.85 20.91 0.55
N LEU A 216 -12.15 21.18 0.67
CA LEU A 216 -12.76 22.36 0.05
C LEU A 216 -13.10 23.38 1.12
N PHE A 217 -12.71 24.63 0.87
CA PHE A 217 -13.04 25.76 1.73
C PHE A 217 -13.98 26.73 1.00
N VAL A 218 -15.06 27.10 1.67
CA VAL A 218 -16.11 27.96 1.11
C VAL A 218 -16.33 29.18 2.00
N THR A 219 -16.53 30.34 1.38
CA THR A 219 -17.07 31.54 2.04
C THR A 219 -18.32 32.04 1.33
N PHE A 220 -19.29 32.54 2.09
CA PHE A 220 -20.58 32.97 1.56
C PHE A 220 -20.73 34.49 1.57
N LYS A 221 -21.36 35.07 0.54
CA LYS A 221 -21.58 36.53 0.47
C LYS A 221 -22.37 37.10 1.65
N ALA A 222 -23.16 36.26 2.32
CA ALA A 222 -23.95 36.65 3.47
C ALA A 222 -23.13 36.82 4.76
N SER A 223 -21.94 36.20 4.87
CA SER A 223 -21.11 36.26 6.06
C SER A 223 -20.29 37.55 6.18
N ALA A 224 -20.00 38.24 5.08
CA ALA A 224 -19.06 39.38 4.98
C ALA A 224 -19.25 40.58 5.95
N ASN A 225 -20.31 40.63 6.76
CA ASN A 225 -20.50 41.64 7.82
C ASN A 225 -21.13 41.05 9.10
N GLN A 226 -21.04 39.74 9.29
CA GLN A 226 -21.55 39.03 10.45
C GLN A 226 -20.37 38.55 11.29
N SER A 227 -20.49 38.67 12.61
CA SER A 227 -19.55 38.01 13.53
C SER A 227 -19.81 36.52 13.48
N MET A 228 -18.77 35.70 13.49
CA MET A 228 -18.94 34.24 13.54
C MET A 228 -19.67 33.78 14.81
N TYR A 229 -19.59 34.58 15.87
CA TYR A 229 -20.22 34.36 17.18
C TYR A 229 -21.66 34.90 17.26
N SER A 230 -22.30 35.21 16.13
CA SER A 230 -23.68 35.69 16.13
C SER A 230 -24.65 34.58 15.79
N ASP A 231 -25.76 34.48 16.53
CA ASP A 231 -26.85 33.52 16.26
C ASP A 231 -27.28 33.53 14.78
N THR A 232 -27.29 34.72 14.15
CA THR A 232 -27.65 34.87 12.73
C THR A 232 -26.64 34.22 11.79
N TYR A 233 -25.34 34.30 12.09
CA TYR A 233 -24.32 33.62 11.32
C TYR A 233 -24.45 32.10 11.49
N ILE A 234 -24.55 31.64 12.74
CA ILE A 234 -24.60 30.22 13.11
C ILE A 234 -25.81 29.54 12.44
N ASP A 235 -27.01 30.09 12.62
CA ASP A 235 -28.23 29.57 12.00
C ASP A 235 -28.11 29.52 10.47
N GLN A 236 -27.51 30.55 9.87
CA GLN A 236 -27.37 30.64 8.42
C GLN A 236 -26.33 29.67 7.85
N MET A 237 -25.20 29.45 8.53
CA MET A 237 -24.21 28.47 8.11
C MET A 237 -24.74 27.04 8.25
N LYS A 238 -25.52 26.78 9.31
CA LYS A 238 -26.23 25.51 9.47
C LYS A 238 -27.24 25.27 8.34
N ASP A 239 -28.04 26.26 7.98
CA ASP A 239 -28.95 26.17 6.82
C ASP A 239 -28.18 25.82 5.52
N TYR A 240 -26.97 26.36 5.33
CA TYR A 240 -26.13 26.00 4.17
C TYR A 240 -25.60 24.58 4.25
N LYS A 241 -25.10 24.13 5.42
CA LYS A 241 -24.70 22.74 5.64
C LYS A 241 -25.84 21.78 5.30
N ASP A 242 -27.02 21.98 5.89
CA ASP A 242 -28.22 21.16 5.68
C ASP A 242 -28.71 21.17 4.21
N THR A 243 -28.28 22.15 3.41
CA THR A 243 -28.59 22.25 1.98
C THR A 243 -27.57 21.52 1.09
N TYR A 244 -26.28 21.64 1.41
CA TYR A 244 -25.19 21.15 0.54
C TYR A 244 -24.74 19.74 0.87
N GLU A 245 -24.87 19.28 2.12
CA GLU A 245 -24.47 17.94 2.55
C GLU A 245 -25.21 16.85 1.72
N PRO A 246 -26.55 16.84 1.62
CA PRO A 246 -27.25 15.85 0.78
C PRO A 246 -26.96 16.01 -0.72
N ALA A 247 -26.62 17.23 -1.17
CA ALA A 247 -26.33 17.49 -2.57
C ALA A 247 -24.96 16.96 -2.99
N LEU A 248 -23.98 16.97 -2.07
CA LEU A 248 -22.67 16.36 -2.27
C LEU A 248 -22.76 14.84 -2.21
N GLU A 249 -23.53 14.28 -1.27
CA GLU A 249 -23.82 12.83 -1.22
C GLU A 249 -24.43 12.33 -2.53
N ASP A 250 -25.40 13.07 -3.10
CA ASP A 250 -26.01 12.72 -4.38
C ASP A 250 -24.99 12.70 -5.54
N VAL A 251 -24.06 13.67 -5.59
CA VAL A 251 -23.02 13.75 -6.64
C VAL A 251 -21.94 12.68 -6.43
N GLY A 252 -21.57 12.41 -5.18
CA GLY A 252 -20.57 11.42 -4.79
C GLY A 252 -20.86 9.99 -5.21
N THR A 253 -22.13 9.67 -5.52
CA THR A 253 -22.47 8.38 -6.12
C THR A 253 -21.74 8.13 -7.45
N GLY A 254 -21.48 9.19 -8.23
CA GLY A 254 -20.68 9.10 -9.45
C GLY A 254 -19.22 8.76 -9.18
N ARG A 255 -18.66 9.25 -8.07
CA ARG A 255 -17.29 8.95 -7.64
C ARG A 255 -17.11 7.48 -7.26
N LEU A 256 -18.08 6.91 -6.55
CA LEU A 256 -18.08 5.47 -6.27
C LEU A 256 -18.12 4.66 -7.56
N ASP A 257 -18.97 5.04 -8.52
CA ASP A 257 -19.04 4.37 -9.82
C ASP A 257 -17.71 4.46 -10.58
N GLN A 258 -16.99 5.59 -10.49
CA GLN A 258 -15.67 5.75 -11.09
C GLN A 258 -14.61 4.86 -10.42
N ILE A 259 -14.51 4.89 -9.09
CA ILE A 259 -13.57 4.05 -8.34
C ILE A 259 -13.83 2.58 -8.67
N LYS A 260 -15.10 2.17 -8.75
CA LYS A 260 -15.46 0.80 -9.15
C LYS A 260 -15.05 0.51 -10.59
N ALA A 261 -15.22 1.45 -11.52
CA ALA A 261 -14.82 1.25 -12.91
C ALA A 261 -13.29 1.14 -13.08
N ASP A 262 -12.51 1.97 -12.38
CA ASP A 262 -11.05 1.94 -12.42
C ASP A 262 -10.52 0.63 -11.80
N ALA A 263 -11.08 0.22 -10.65
CA ALA A 263 -10.76 -1.06 -10.02
C ALA A 263 -11.21 -2.27 -10.87
N GLU A 264 -12.35 -2.19 -11.58
CA GLU A 264 -12.78 -3.22 -12.54
C GLU A 264 -11.80 -3.36 -13.72
N GLU A 265 -11.17 -2.25 -14.17
CA GLU A 265 -10.13 -2.28 -15.20
C GLU A 265 -8.88 -3.01 -14.69
N GLU A 266 -8.40 -2.69 -13.49
CA GLU A 266 -7.26 -3.38 -12.86
C GLU A 266 -7.53 -4.88 -12.61
N VAL A 267 -8.76 -5.23 -12.19
CA VAL A 267 -9.20 -6.63 -12.04
C VAL A 267 -9.17 -7.37 -13.37
N GLU A 268 -9.60 -6.75 -14.48
CA GLU A 268 -9.54 -7.38 -15.80
C GLU A 268 -8.11 -7.49 -16.34
N GLU A 269 -7.23 -6.54 -16.04
CA GLU A 269 -5.79 -6.64 -16.31
C GLU A 269 -5.18 -7.83 -15.54
N GLY A 270 -5.40 -7.92 -14.23
CA GLY A 270 -4.94 -9.04 -13.40
C GLY A 270 -5.48 -10.39 -13.87
N ARG A 271 -6.77 -10.46 -14.27
CA ARG A 271 -7.33 -11.67 -14.91
C ARG A 271 -6.62 -12.05 -16.20
N THR A 272 -6.28 -11.07 -17.01
CA THR A 272 -5.58 -11.30 -18.28
C THR A 272 -4.18 -11.85 -18.03
N GLU A 273 -3.44 -11.29 -17.07
CA GLU A 273 -2.11 -11.77 -16.68
C GLU A 273 -2.15 -13.23 -16.18
N ILE A 274 -3.14 -13.58 -15.34
CA ILE A 274 -3.34 -14.96 -14.87
C ILE A 274 -3.62 -15.93 -16.03
N GLU A 275 -4.47 -15.53 -16.99
CA GLU A 275 -4.78 -16.37 -18.16
C GLU A 275 -3.58 -16.52 -19.11
N GLU A 276 -2.78 -15.46 -19.29
CA GLU A 276 -1.53 -15.51 -20.05
C GLU A 276 -0.53 -16.47 -19.39
N ALA A 277 -0.34 -16.39 -18.07
CA ALA A 277 0.53 -17.29 -17.32
C ALA A 277 0.08 -18.77 -17.41
N LYS A 278 -1.24 -19.03 -17.33
CA LYS A 278 -1.82 -20.38 -17.54
C LYS A 278 -1.57 -20.88 -18.96
N GLN A 279 -1.69 -20.01 -19.96
CA GLN A 279 -1.46 -20.36 -21.36
C GLN A 279 0.02 -20.68 -21.62
N GLU A 280 0.95 -19.89 -21.09
CA GLU A 280 2.39 -20.16 -21.19
C GLU A 280 2.77 -21.52 -20.59
N LEU A 281 2.20 -21.86 -19.43
CA LEU A 281 2.43 -23.16 -18.81
C LEU A 281 1.88 -24.31 -19.67
N SER A 282 0.70 -24.13 -20.28
CA SER A 282 0.10 -25.10 -21.21
C SER A 282 0.93 -25.27 -22.48
N ASP A 283 1.46 -24.20 -23.05
CA ASP A 283 2.27 -24.23 -24.27
C ASP A 283 3.59 -24.98 -24.00
N ALA A 284 4.24 -24.72 -22.86
CA ALA A 284 5.43 -25.44 -22.43
C ALA A 284 5.17 -26.95 -22.21
N GLU A 285 4.01 -27.33 -21.68
CA GLU A 285 3.61 -28.75 -21.56
C GLU A 285 3.41 -29.41 -22.95
N GLN A 286 2.86 -28.66 -23.90
CA GLN A 286 2.67 -29.12 -25.27
C GLN A 286 4.00 -29.34 -25.99
N GLU A 287 4.93 -28.38 -25.92
CA GLU A 287 6.28 -28.50 -26.51
C GLU A 287 7.01 -29.75 -26.00
N LEU A 288 6.91 -30.03 -24.69
CA LEU A 288 7.51 -31.21 -24.08
C LEU A 288 6.86 -32.51 -24.57
N THR A 289 5.56 -32.49 -24.83
CA THR A 289 4.83 -33.63 -25.40
C THR A 289 5.21 -33.88 -26.86
N GLU A 290 5.43 -32.83 -27.64
CA GLU A 290 5.88 -32.91 -29.04
C GLU A 290 7.30 -33.48 -29.11
N ALA A 291 8.23 -32.95 -28.30
CA ALA A 291 9.61 -33.44 -28.22
C ALA A 291 9.69 -34.93 -27.84
N LYS A 292 8.83 -35.38 -26.91
CA LYS A 292 8.72 -36.80 -26.55
C LYS A 292 8.26 -37.67 -27.73
N THR A 293 7.32 -37.16 -28.52
CA THR A 293 6.74 -37.89 -29.66
C THR A 293 7.75 -38.01 -30.80
N GLU A 294 8.50 -36.95 -31.08
CA GLU A 294 9.59 -36.96 -32.06
C GLU A 294 10.68 -37.97 -31.68
N LEU A 295 11.00 -38.05 -30.39
CA LEU A 295 12.02 -38.96 -29.89
C LEU A 295 11.61 -40.44 -29.98
N GLU A 296 10.35 -40.76 -29.70
CA GLU A 296 9.83 -42.12 -29.88
C GLU A 296 9.72 -42.49 -31.36
N THR A 297 9.38 -41.54 -32.24
CA THR A 297 9.39 -41.76 -33.70
C THR A 297 10.81 -42.04 -34.21
N GLY A 298 11.80 -41.27 -33.77
CA GLY A 298 13.21 -41.49 -34.14
C GLY A 298 13.77 -42.83 -33.64
N LYS A 299 13.30 -43.34 -32.50
CA LYS A 299 13.63 -44.70 -32.01
C LYS A 299 13.09 -45.78 -32.95
N GLU A 300 11.84 -45.67 -33.37
CA GLU A 300 11.20 -46.65 -34.27
C GLU A 300 11.87 -46.66 -35.66
N GLU A 301 12.21 -45.49 -36.20
CA GLU A 301 12.90 -45.38 -37.50
C GLU A 301 14.31 -45.99 -37.46
N LEU A 302 15.04 -45.80 -36.36
CA LEU A 302 16.35 -46.42 -36.16
C LEU A 302 16.27 -47.95 -36.10
N GLU A 303 15.29 -48.50 -35.38
CA GLU A 303 15.08 -49.96 -35.27
C GLU A 303 14.77 -50.59 -36.64
N LEU A 304 14.00 -49.90 -37.49
CA LEU A 304 13.72 -50.33 -38.86
C LEU A 304 14.97 -50.29 -39.74
N ALA A 305 15.76 -49.21 -39.67
CA ALA A 305 17.00 -49.08 -40.44
C ALA A 305 18.05 -50.14 -40.04
N GLU A 306 18.11 -50.53 -38.77
CA GLU A 306 18.96 -51.64 -38.29
C GLU A 306 18.56 -52.98 -38.93
N ALA A 307 17.26 -53.26 -39.00
CA ALA A 307 16.73 -54.50 -39.57
C ALA A 307 16.97 -54.59 -41.10
N ASP A 308 16.75 -53.48 -41.82
CA ASP A 308 16.94 -53.42 -43.28
C ASP A 308 18.42 -53.64 -43.67
N LEU A 309 19.36 -53.07 -42.91
CA LEU A 309 20.80 -53.29 -43.11
C LEU A 309 21.21 -54.74 -42.82
N GLU A 310 20.65 -55.37 -41.79
CA GLU A 310 20.92 -56.80 -41.51
C GLU A 310 20.46 -57.70 -42.67
N GLU A 311 19.29 -57.41 -43.28
CA GLU A 311 18.80 -58.14 -44.44
C GLU A 311 19.68 -57.94 -45.68
N ALA A 312 20.09 -56.71 -45.98
CA ALA A 312 20.98 -56.38 -47.09
C ALA A 312 22.34 -57.11 -47.00
N PHE A 313 22.91 -57.22 -45.81
CA PHE A 313 24.15 -57.97 -45.58
C PHE A 313 24.00 -59.46 -45.94
N LEU A 314 22.88 -60.08 -45.50
CA LEU A 314 22.62 -61.50 -45.75
C LEU A 314 22.38 -61.80 -47.22
N GLU A 315 21.81 -60.86 -47.98
CA GLU A 315 21.62 -60.99 -49.42
C GLU A 315 22.95 -60.92 -50.18
N LEU A 316 23.77 -59.91 -49.90
CA LEU A 316 25.09 -59.73 -50.53
C LEU A 316 26.05 -60.89 -50.25
N ASP A 317 26.04 -61.46 -49.04
CA ASP A 317 26.86 -62.64 -48.70
C ASP A 317 26.45 -63.88 -49.53
N ARG A 318 25.15 -64.06 -49.79
CA ARG A 318 24.66 -65.16 -50.64
C ARG A 318 25.06 -64.98 -52.10
N GLU A 319 24.98 -63.76 -52.63
CA GLU A 319 25.38 -63.46 -54.00
C GLU A 319 26.88 -63.68 -54.23
N GLU A 320 27.73 -63.31 -53.27
CA GLU A 320 29.19 -63.57 -53.32
C GLU A 320 29.50 -65.07 -53.31
N GLN A 321 28.73 -65.89 -52.58
CA GLN A 321 28.87 -67.36 -52.62
C GLN A 321 28.48 -67.93 -53.99
N ASN A 322 27.34 -67.51 -54.55
CA ASN A 322 26.87 -67.96 -55.86
C ASN A 322 27.86 -67.60 -56.99
N TYR A 323 28.44 -66.39 -56.94
CA TYR A 323 29.44 -65.94 -57.90
C TYR A 323 30.67 -66.87 -57.92
N ARG A 324 31.16 -67.28 -56.75
CA ARG A 324 32.32 -68.18 -56.63
C ARG A 324 32.05 -69.57 -57.19
N GLU A 325 30.87 -70.14 -56.95
CA GLU A 325 30.47 -71.44 -57.51
C GLU A 325 30.36 -71.40 -59.04
N GLY A 326 29.91 -70.28 -59.61
CA GLY A 326 29.83 -70.06 -61.05
C GLY A 326 31.20 -70.07 -61.74
N VAL A 327 32.19 -69.40 -61.14
CA VAL A 327 33.57 -69.38 -61.65
C VAL A 327 34.18 -70.79 -61.69
N ASP A 328 34.06 -71.54 -60.60
CA ASP A 328 34.60 -72.91 -60.49
C ASP A 328 34.00 -73.87 -61.53
N THR A 329 32.70 -73.73 -61.81
CA THR A 329 31.98 -74.57 -62.78
C THR A 329 32.48 -74.33 -64.21
N PHE A 330 32.65 -73.06 -64.59
CA PHE A 330 33.12 -72.68 -65.92
C PHE A 330 34.53 -73.21 -66.23
N GLU A 331 35.46 -73.15 -65.26
CA GLU A 331 36.82 -73.66 -65.44
C GLU A 331 36.84 -75.17 -65.73
N GLN A 332 35.98 -75.95 -65.08
CA GLN A 332 35.91 -77.41 -65.27
C GLN A 332 35.40 -77.79 -66.68
N GLU A 333 34.40 -77.08 -67.21
CA GLU A 333 33.84 -77.36 -68.53
C GLU A 333 34.85 -77.11 -69.66
N MET A 334 35.66 -76.05 -69.54
CA MET A 334 36.69 -75.70 -70.52
C MET A 334 37.82 -76.73 -70.62
N ILE A 335 38.19 -77.37 -69.50
CA ILE A 335 39.19 -78.45 -69.49
C ILE A 335 38.68 -79.67 -70.25
N LYS A 336 37.40 -80.01 -70.09
CA LYS A 336 36.78 -81.19 -70.70
C LYS A 336 36.65 -81.05 -72.23
N ALA A 337 36.20 -79.89 -72.71
CA ALA A 337 35.99 -79.65 -74.14
C ALA A 337 37.31 -79.63 -74.95
N LYS A 338 38.38 -79.05 -74.39
CA LYS A 338 39.72 -79.07 -75.05
C LYS A 338 40.30 -80.47 -75.21
N LYS A 339 39.92 -81.42 -74.35
CA LYS A 339 40.40 -82.81 -74.44
C LYS A 339 39.73 -83.57 -75.58
N GLN A 340 38.41 -83.44 -75.76
CA GLN A 340 37.67 -84.14 -76.83
C GLN A 340 38.13 -83.78 -78.23
N LEU A 341 38.46 -82.51 -78.48
CA LEU A 341 38.95 -82.05 -79.79
C LEU A 341 40.30 -82.67 -80.17
N ARG A 342 41.16 -82.95 -79.19
CA ARG A 342 42.48 -83.56 -79.42
C ARG A 342 42.36 -85.03 -79.82
N ASP A 343 41.49 -85.78 -79.14
CA ASP A 343 41.31 -87.21 -79.37
C ASP A 343 40.74 -87.50 -80.79
N GLN A 344 39.91 -86.60 -81.35
CA GLN A 344 39.39 -86.73 -82.72
C GLN A 344 40.43 -86.47 -83.82
N GLU A 345 41.39 -85.56 -83.58
CA GLU A 345 42.45 -85.21 -84.55
C GLU A 345 43.41 -86.39 -84.78
N GLU A 346 43.78 -87.10 -83.71
CA GLU A 346 44.70 -88.26 -83.74
C GLU A 346 44.11 -89.46 -84.50
N THR A 347 42.79 -89.67 -84.42
CA THR A 347 42.11 -90.81 -85.07
C THR A 347 42.05 -90.66 -86.61
N LEU A 348 42.02 -89.42 -87.11
CA LEU A 348 41.92 -89.15 -88.55
C LEU A 348 43.25 -89.34 -89.29
N GLU A 349 44.39 -89.03 -88.65
CA GLU A 349 45.72 -89.22 -89.24
C GLU A 349 46.06 -90.70 -89.44
N GLU A 350 45.70 -91.59 -88.51
CA GLU A 350 46.00 -93.03 -88.62
C GLU A 350 45.28 -93.70 -89.81
N SER A 351 44.08 -93.23 -90.14
CA SER A 351 43.25 -93.81 -91.21
C SER A 351 43.77 -93.45 -92.62
N GLU A 352 44.42 -92.30 -92.79
CA GLU A 352 44.95 -91.83 -94.08
C GLU A 352 46.18 -92.63 -94.53
N GLN A 353 47.02 -93.04 -93.57
CA GLN A 353 48.25 -93.78 -93.85
C GLN A 353 47.98 -95.22 -94.33
N GLN A 354 46.96 -95.91 -93.80
CA GLN A 354 46.65 -97.30 -94.18
C GLN A 354 46.18 -97.47 -95.62
N VAL A 355 45.48 -96.47 -96.19
CA VAL A 355 44.92 -96.56 -97.55
C VAL A 355 45.99 -96.38 -98.63
N GLN A 356 47.01 -95.55 -98.40
CA GLN A 356 48.11 -95.34 -99.36
C GLN A 356 48.99 -96.58 -99.54
N ASP A 357 49.26 -97.32 -98.46
CA ASP A 357 50.15 -98.49 -98.50
C ASP A 357 49.54 -99.64 -99.35
N GLY A 358 48.21 -99.83 -99.30
CA GLY A 358 47.52 -100.90 -100.04
C GLY A 358 47.51 -100.73 -101.57
N LEU A 359 47.50 -99.49 -102.07
CA LEU A 359 47.48 -99.22 -103.53
C LEU A 359 48.82 -99.56 -104.22
N SER A 360 49.96 -99.45 -103.51
CA SER A 360 51.28 -99.75 -104.07
C SER A 360 51.54 -101.26 -104.26
N GLU A 361 50.92 -102.13 -103.46
CA GLU A 361 51.18 -103.58 -103.48
C GLU A 361 50.53 -104.27 -104.70
N ILE A 362 49.38 -103.78 -105.14
CA ILE A 362 48.59 -104.36 -106.24
C ILE A 362 49.26 -104.13 -107.61
N GLU A 363 49.86 -102.96 -107.84
CA GLU A 363 50.50 -102.61 -109.12
C GLU A 363 51.73 -103.50 -109.43
N ALA A 364 52.45 -103.95 -108.41
CA ALA A 364 53.60 -104.84 -108.56
C ALA A 364 53.20 -106.25 -109.05
N GLY A 365 52.05 -106.78 -108.63
CA GLY A 365 51.59 -108.13 -108.97
C GLY A 365 51.17 -108.31 -110.43
N LEU A 366 50.54 -107.30 -111.04
CA LEU A 366 50.08 -107.36 -112.43
C LEU A 366 51.22 -107.41 -113.46
N ASN A 367 52.38 -106.81 -113.15
CA ASN A 367 53.54 -106.79 -114.04
C ASN A 367 54.29 -108.13 -114.11
N GLN A 368 54.22 -108.95 -113.05
CA GLN A 368 55.02 -110.19 -112.95
C GLN A 368 54.49 -111.35 -113.81
N LEU A 369 53.22 -111.30 -114.24
CA LEU A 369 52.52 -112.40 -114.95
C LEU A 369 52.58 -112.32 -116.49
N ASN A 370 53.20 -111.28 -117.07
CA ASN A 370 53.03 -110.97 -118.49
C ASN A 370 54.02 -111.71 -119.43
N GLU A 371 55.28 -111.91 -119.03
CA GLU A 371 56.30 -112.59 -119.86
C GLU A 371 56.00 -114.08 -120.14
N PRO A 372 55.65 -114.92 -119.14
CA PRO A 372 55.46 -116.35 -119.33
C PRO A 372 54.29 -116.69 -120.28
N PHE A 373 53.29 -115.82 -120.37
CA PHE A 373 52.12 -115.99 -121.24
C PHE A 373 52.50 -115.91 -122.74
N VAL A 374 53.42 -115.02 -123.11
CA VAL A 374 53.80 -114.79 -124.51
C VAL A 374 54.63 -115.96 -125.07
N ASP A 375 55.49 -116.54 -124.23
CA ASP A 375 56.42 -117.59 -124.66
C ASP A 375 55.72 -118.93 -124.94
N LEU A 376 54.70 -119.28 -124.13
CA LEU A 376 53.91 -120.50 -124.28
C LEU A 376 53.07 -120.54 -125.57
N VAL A 377 52.52 -119.39 -126.00
CA VAL A 377 51.75 -119.28 -127.26
C VAL A 377 52.64 -119.50 -128.49
N THR A 378 53.91 -119.10 -128.41
CA THR A 378 54.85 -119.19 -129.53
C THR A 378 55.28 -120.65 -129.82
N GLN A 379 55.48 -121.45 -128.77
CA GLN A 379 55.84 -122.88 -128.91
C GLN A 379 54.71 -123.73 -129.51
N GLU A 380 53.44 -123.41 -129.21
CA GLU A 380 52.29 -124.15 -129.75
C GLU A 380 52.24 -124.07 -131.29
N THR A 381 52.58 -122.91 -131.83
CA THR A 381 52.48 -122.62 -133.26
C THR A 381 53.49 -123.43 -134.09
N ALA A 382 54.72 -123.61 -133.59
CA ALA A 382 55.77 -124.32 -134.31
C ALA A 382 55.52 -125.84 -134.44
N LEU A 383 54.91 -126.47 -133.43
CA LEU A 383 54.59 -127.91 -133.45
C LEU A 383 53.42 -128.24 -134.38
N LEU A 384 52.51 -127.30 -134.62
CA LEU A 384 51.39 -127.46 -135.55
C LEU A 384 51.87 -127.58 -137.01
N ASP A 385 52.81 -126.73 -137.43
CA ASP A 385 53.34 -126.71 -138.80
C ASP A 385 54.06 -128.02 -139.18
N GLN A 386 54.81 -128.60 -138.24
CA GLN A 386 55.62 -129.79 -138.49
C GLN A 386 54.78 -131.06 -138.70
N ARG A 387 53.63 -131.16 -138.04
CA ARG A 387 52.67 -132.28 -138.21
C ARG A 387 52.01 -132.26 -139.58
N ASP A 388 51.67 -131.08 -140.08
CA ASP A 388 50.91 -130.95 -141.32
C ASP A 388 51.75 -131.33 -142.55
N GLN A 389 53.06 -131.12 -142.52
CA GLN A 389 53.99 -131.58 -143.58
C GLN A 389 54.07 -133.11 -143.70
N ILE A 390 54.10 -133.85 -142.59
CA ILE A 390 54.22 -135.31 -142.60
C ILE A 390 52.98 -135.99 -143.19
N ARG A 391 51.79 -135.44 -142.92
CA ARG A 391 50.53 -135.98 -143.48
C ARG A 391 50.47 -135.86 -144.99
N GLN A 392 51.03 -134.79 -145.56
CA GLN A 392 51.02 -134.53 -147.00
C GLN A 392 51.92 -135.52 -147.77
N LEU A 393 53.09 -135.87 -147.21
CA LEU A 393 54.02 -136.82 -147.79
C LEU A 393 53.46 -138.26 -147.85
N ASN A 394 52.70 -138.67 -146.82
CA ASN A 394 52.07 -139.99 -146.76
C ASN A 394 51.08 -140.24 -147.91
N GLN A 395 50.35 -139.19 -148.32
CA GLN A 395 49.42 -139.26 -149.46
C GLN A 395 50.14 -139.52 -150.78
N GLN A 396 51.30 -138.89 -151.00
CA GLN A 396 52.06 -139.02 -152.24
C GLN A 396 52.67 -140.43 -152.39
N LEU A 397 53.26 -140.97 -151.30
CA LEU A 397 53.81 -142.33 -151.28
C LEU A 397 52.76 -143.40 -151.55
N THR A 398 51.53 -143.18 -151.09
CA THR A 398 50.42 -144.12 -151.31
C THR A 398 50.08 -144.29 -152.80
N ALA A 399 50.27 -143.25 -153.62
CA ALA A 399 50.05 -143.30 -155.06
C ALA A 399 51.14 -144.09 -155.81
N LEU A 400 52.41 -143.95 -155.39
CA LEU A 400 53.55 -144.68 -155.94
C LEU A 400 53.36 -146.21 -155.85
N PHE A 401 52.85 -146.69 -154.72
CA PHE A 401 52.69 -148.12 -154.45
C PHE A 401 51.62 -148.82 -155.30
N GLN A 402 50.83 -148.09 -156.11
CA GLN A 402 49.81 -148.68 -156.98
C GLN A 402 50.31 -149.03 -158.40
N THR A 403 51.54 -148.65 -158.78
CA THR A 403 52.08 -148.84 -160.13
C THR A 403 52.82 -150.19 -160.26
N PRO A 404 52.53 -151.04 -161.26
CA PRO A 404 53.24 -152.30 -161.48
C PRO A 404 54.74 -152.09 -161.77
N THR A 405 55.60 -152.79 -161.04
CA THR A 405 57.08 -152.62 -161.05
C THR A 405 57.77 -152.92 -162.39
N ASP A 406 57.11 -153.67 -163.25
CA ASP A 406 57.52 -154.07 -164.60
C ASP A 406 57.30 -152.94 -165.65
N GLN A 407 56.59 -151.87 -165.30
CA GLN A 407 56.42 -150.66 -166.13
C GLN A 407 57.32 -149.48 -165.70
N LEU A 408 58.01 -149.61 -164.56
CA LEU A 408 58.89 -148.57 -164.05
C LEU A 408 60.27 -148.69 -164.69
N THR A 409 60.61 -147.72 -165.53
CA THR A 409 61.96 -147.56 -166.05
C THR A 409 62.94 -147.18 -164.94
N ASP A 410 64.20 -147.51 -165.13
CA ASP A 410 65.25 -147.23 -164.14
C ASP A 410 65.41 -145.73 -163.84
N GLY A 411 65.01 -144.85 -164.78
CA GLY A 411 64.95 -143.40 -164.55
C GLY A 411 63.89 -142.99 -163.51
N MET A 412 62.67 -143.54 -163.58
CA MET A 412 61.56 -143.15 -162.68
C MET A 412 61.75 -143.64 -161.24
N LYS A 413 62.47 -144.76 -161.06
CA LYS A 413 62.82 -145.28 -159.73
C LYS A 413 63.86 -144.39 -159.05
N GLN A 414 64.77 -143.82 -159.83
CA GLN A 414 65.83 -142.97 -159.32
C GLN A 414 65.29 -141.59 -158.90
N ASP A 415 64.35 -141.01 -159.64
CA ASP A 415 63.72 -139.73 -159.29
C ASP A 415 63.04 -139.77 -157.91
N TRP A 416 62.31 -140.84 -157.57
CA TRP A 416 61.67 -140.99 -156.25
C TRP A 416 62.66 -141.17 -155.09
N ILE A 417 63.83 -141.74 -155.35
CA ILE A 417 64.89 -141.87 -154.35
C ILE A 417 65.52 -140.51 -154.07
N ASP A 418 65.75 -139.71 -155.11
CA ASP A 418 66.34 -138.38 -155.00
C ASP A 418 65.35 -137.39 -154.33
N GLU A 419 64.06 -137.42 -154.69
CA GLU A 419 63.02 -136.57 -154.07
C GLU A 419 62.79 -136.85 -152.58
N THR A 420 63.12 -138.06 -152.12
CA THR A 420 62.91 -138.49 -150.72
C THR A 420 64.20 -138.56 -149.91
N ALA A 421 65.32 -138.06 -150.46
CA ALA A 421 66.65 -138.19 -149.87
C ALA A 421 66.83 -137.46 -148.52
N GLU A 422 66.18 -136.30 -148.34
CA GLU A 422 66.29 -135.51 -147.10
C GLU A 422 65.31 -135.95 -146.01
N VAL A 423 64.33 -136.79 -146.35
CA VAL A 423 63.29 -137.19 -145.40
C VAL A 423 63.79 -138.36 -144.57
N THR A 424 64.09 -138.08 -143.30
CA THR A 424 64.61 -139.05 -142.33
C THR A 424 63.61 -139.27 -141.21
N PHE A 425 63.34 -140.53 -140.91
CA PHE A 425 62.41 -140.92 -139.84
C PHE A 425 63.13 -141.89 -138.91
N ASN A 426 63.34 -141.49 -137.66
CA ASN A 426 64.02 -142.31 -136.64
C ASN A 426 65.30 -142.99 -137.18
N GLU A 427 66.22 -142.15 -137.67
CA GLU A 427 67.54 -142.53 -138.23
C GLU A 427 67.52 -143.43 -139.48
N THR A 428 66.34 -143.73 -140.04
CA THR A 428 66.21 -144.46 -141.31
C THR A 428 65.76 -143.49 -142.41
N SER A 429 66.51 -143.38 -143.52
CA SER A 429 66.14 -142.48 -144.61
C SER A 429 65.03 -143.09 -145.46
N LEU A 430 64.02 -142.28 -145.82
CA LEU A 430 62.91 -142.73 -146.64
C LEU A 430 63.37 -143.19 -148.03
N SER A 431 64.44 -142.59 -148.54
CA SER A 431 65.16 -143.01 -149.76
C SER A 431 65.71 -144.43 -149.67
N SER A 432 66.28 -144.85 -148.53
CA SER A 432 66.81 -146.21 -148.34
C SER A 432 65.69 -147.26 -148.29
N LEU A 433 64.56 -146.92 -147.69
CA LEU A 433 63.35 -147.76 -147.64
C LEU A 433 62.71 -147.92 -149.02
N LEU A 434 62.65 -146.84 -149.81
CA LEU A 434 62.16 -146.87 -151.20
C LEU A 434 63.08 -147.66 -152.13
N GLN A 435 64.40 -147.54 -151.95
CA GLN A 435 65.39 -148.31 -152.71
C GLN A 435 65.29 -149.82 -152.42
N GLY A 436 65.04 -150.19 -151.16
CA GLY A 436 64.74 -151.55 -150.75
C GLY A 436 63.40 -152.07 -151.30
N TYR A 437 62.40 -151.19 -151.43
CA TYR A 437 61.09 -151.49 -152.02
C TYR A 437 61.19 -151.76 -153.53
N PHE A 438 61.95 -150.94 -154.27
CA PHE A 438 62.16 -151.14 -155.71
C PHE A 438 62.99 -152.40 -156.04
N ASN A 439 63.82 -152.88 -155.11
CA ASN A 439 64.63 -154.10 -155.24
C ASN A 439 63.92 -155.36 -154.72
N GLY A 440 62.68 -155.25 -154.21
CA GLY A 440 61.90 -156.38 -153.71
C GLY A 440 62.31 -156.89 -152.32
N THR A 441 63.09 -156.10 -151.56
CA THR A 441 63.59 -156.42 -150.21
C THR A 441 62.80 -155.78 -149.06
N VAL A 442 62.00 -154.75 -149.33
CA VAL A 442 61.19 -154.02 -148.33
C VAL A 442 59.74 -153.96 -148.81
N THR A 443 58.79 -154.08 -147.89
CA THR A 443 57.35 -154.10 -148.23
C THR A 443 56.68 -152.74 -148.01
N GLN A 444 55.57 -152.49 -148.72
CA GLN A 444 54.78 -151.25 -148.59
C GLN A 444 54.32 -150.97 -147.14
N GLU A 445 54.02 -152.02 -146.38
CA GLU A 445 53.42 -151.92 -145.05
C GLU A 445 54.41 -151.41 -143.98
N GLU A 446 55.70 -151.70 -144.17
CA GLU A 446 56.77 -151.21 -143.31
C GLU A 446 56.95 -149.69 -143.43
N ILE A 447 56.81 -149.12 -144.63
CA ILE A 447 56.97 -147.68 -144.87
C ILE A 447 55.81 -146.87 -144.26
N LYS A 448 54.57 -147.38 -144.34
CA LYS A 448 53.39 -146.72 -143.76
C LYS A 448 53.42 -146.68 -142.23
N THR A 449 53.92 -147.73 -141.60
CA THR A 449 53.95 -147.85 -140.13
C THR A 449 54.85 -146.78 -139.50
N VAL A 450 55.99 -146.49 -140.14
CA VAL A 450 56.93 -145.46 -139.68
C VAL A 450 56.30 -144.07 -139.72
N ILE A 451 55.62 -143.70 -140.81
CA ILE A 451 54.98 -142.38 -140.96
C ILE A 451 53.84 -142.17 -139.95
N ALA A 452 53.04 -143.21 -139.66
CA ALA A 452 51.93 -143.12 -138.72
C ALA A 452 52.39 -142.90 -137.27
N SER A 453 53.54 -143.45 -136.87
CA SER A 453 54.07 -143.30 -135.52
C SER A 453 54.51 -141.85 -135.20
N THR A 454 55.02 -141.13 -136.19
CA THR A 454 55.52 -139.75 -136.02
C THR A 454 54.38 -138.73 -135.86
N ASP A 455 53.25 -138.91 -136.57
CA ASP A 455 52.07 -138.03 -136.47
C ASP A 455 51.41 -138.06 -135.07
N ALA A 456 51.40 -139.23 -134.44
CA ALA A 456 50.84 -139.41 -133.10
C ALA A 456 51.64 -138.66 -132.02
N SER A 457 52.98 -138.64 -132.14
CA SER A 457 53.85 -137.99 -131.15
C SER A 457 53.72 -136.46 -131.16
N LEU A 458 53.60 -135.84 -132.35
CA LEU A 458 53.40 -134.39 -132.51
C LEU A 458 52.07 -133.91 -131.93
N THR A 459 51.01 -134.73 -132.04
CA THR A 459 49.68 -134.38 -131.53
C THR A 459 49.63 -134.31 -130.00
N SER A 460 50.39 -135.17 -129.31
CA SER A 460 50.45 -135.15 -127.84
C SER A 460 51.12 -133.88 -127.29
N GLY A 461 52.16 -133.36 -127.96
CA GLY A 461 52.90 -132.18 -127.50
C GLY A 461 52.10 -130.87 -127.53
N ILE A 462 51.17 -130.72 -128.48
CA ILE A 462 50.34 -129.51 -128.62
C ILE A 462 49.29 -129.41 -127.49
N SER A 463 48.79 -130.53 -126.98
CA SER A 463 47.73 -130.53 -125.95
C SER A 463 48.21 -130.06 -124.58
N GLU A 464 49.50 -130.25 -124.27
CA GLU A 464 50.08 -129.88 -122.98
C GLU A 464 50.24 -128.35 -122.85
N LEU A 465 50.71 -127.69 -123.91
CA LEU A 465 50.91 -126.22 -123.95
C LEU A 465 49.63 -125.41 -123.70
N ARG A 466 48.47 -125.87 -124.19
CA ARG A 466 47.19 -125.18 -124.00
C ARG A 466 46.70 -125.13 -122.56
N THR A 467 47.06 -126.12 -121.75
CA THR A 467 46.63 -126.18 -120.34
C THR A 467 47.31 -125.06 -119.55
N ASN A 468 48.60 -124.83 -119.80
CA ASN A 468 49.40 -123.82 -119.09
C ASN A 468 48.97 -122.38 -119.41
N ILE A 469 48.46 -122.11 -120.62
CA ILE A 469 48.00 -120.76 -121.03
C ILE A 469 46.76 -120.31 -120.24
N ASN A 470 45.85 -121.22 -119.89
CA ASN A 470 44.61 -120.86 -119.19
C ASN A 470 44.82 -120.50 -117.72
N GLU A 471 45.80 -121.09 -117.05
CA GLU A 471 46.05 -120.88 -115.62
C GLU A 471 46.53 -119.45 -115.32
N ILE A 472 47.35 -118.86 -116.20
CA ILE A 472 47.86 -117.49 -116.05
C ILE A 472 46.75 -116.43 -116.17
N ASN A 473 45.72 -116.67 -116.98
CA ASN A 473 44.63 -115.70 -117.19
C ASN A 473 43.74 -115.52 -115.94
N THR A 474 43.55 -116.56 -115.13
CA THR A 474 42.73 -116.48 -113.92
C THR A 474 43.38 -115.58 -112.86
N GLN A 475 44.70 -115.65 -112.70
CA GLN A 475 45.43 -114.88 -111.68
C GLN A 475 45.41 -113.36 -111.92
N ARG A 476 45.30 -112.91 -113.18
CA ARG A 476 45.26 -111.48 -113.50
C ARG A 476 43.93 -110.80 -113.11
N ALA A 477 42.81 -111.51 -113.13
CA ALA A 477 41.49 -110.93 -112.88
C ALA A 477 41.22 -110.62 -111.39
N GLU A 478 41.83 -111.36 -110.46
CA GLU A 478 41.67 -111.11 -109.02
C GLU A 478 42.32 -109.80 -108.56
N LEU A 479 43.49 -109.45 -109.12
CA LEU A 479 44.23 -108.24 -108.73
C LEU A 479 43.52 -106.94 -109.14
N GLU A 480 42.76 -106.93 -110.24
CA GLU A 480 42.03 -105.74 -110.70
C GLU A 480 40.83 -105.38 -109.79
N THR A 481 40.26 -106.33 -109.06
CA THR A 481 39.09 -106.07 -108.18
C THR A 481 39.50 -105.38 -106.87
N GLN A 482 40.66 -105.73 -106.31
CA GLN A 482 41.14 -105.16 -105.05
C GLN A 482 41.53 -103.66 -105.16
N GLN A 483 41.89 -103.20 -106.35
CA GLN A 483 42.25 -101.79 -106.58
C GLN A 483 41.06 -100.84 -106.38
N GLN A 484 39.83 -101.28 -106.68
CA GLN A 484 38.65 -100.43 -106.67
C GLN A 484 38.08 -100.14 -105.27
N GLU A 485 38.31 -101.02 -104.29
CA GLU A 485 37.82 -100.82 -102.91
C GLU A 485 38.63 -99.75 -102.16
N LEU A 486 39.95 -99.70 -102.38
CA LEU A 486 40.85 -98.75 -101.68
C LEU A 486 40.63 -97.29 -102.10
N GLU A 487 40.18 -97.01 -103.32
CA GLU A 487 39.86 -95.64 -103.76
C GLU A 487 38.63 -95.04 -103.05
N GLY A 488 37.71 -95.86 -102.53
CA GLY A 488 36.51 -95.38 -101.82
C GLY A 488 36.78 -94.81 -100.43
N SER A 489 37.73 -95.39 -99.69
CA SER A 489 38.06 -94.97 -98.31
C SER A 489 38.71 -93.59 -98.20
N LEU A 490 39.30 -93.07 -99.29
CA LEU A 490 39.92 -91.74 -99.33
C LEU A 490 38.92 -90.58 -99.23
N GLN A 491 37.66 -90.77 -99.64
CA GLN A 491 36.65 -89.70 -99.60
C GLN A 491 36.05 -89.46 -98.20
N GLU A 492 36.02 -90.48 -97.34
CA GLU A 492 35.46 -90.34 -95.98
C GLU A 492 36.38 -89.58 -95.03
N ILE A 493 37.70 -89.66 -95.24
CA ILE A 493 38.71 -88.99 -94.41
C ILE A 493 38.66 -87.46 -94.59
N GLU A 494 38.44 -86.97 -95.80
CA GLU A 494 38.41 -85.53 -96.07
C GLU A 494 37.23 -84.83 -95.36
N ALA A 495 36.06 -85.48 -95.31
CA ALA A 495 34.89 -84.96 -94.59
C ALA A 495 35.10 -84.89 -93.07
N GLY A 496 35.95 -85.75 -92.50
CA GLY A 496 36.27 -85.74 -91.08
C GLY A 496 37.16 -84.57 -90.64
N LYS A 497 38.01 -84.02 -91.54
CA LYS A 497 38.88 -82.87 -91.23
C LYS A 497 38.10 -81.57 -91.09
N GLU A 498 37.09 -81.35 -91.93
CA GLU A 498 36.27 -80.13 -91.94
C GLU A 498 35.44 -80.00 -90.64
N ALA A 499 34.85 -81.09 -90.15
CA ALA A 499 34.07 -81.10 -88.90
C ALA A 499 34.90 -80.76 -87.65
N LEU A 500 36.21 -80.99 -87.65
CA LEU A 500 37.09 -80.71 -86.51
C LEU A 500 37.38 -79.21 -86.36
N GLU A 501 37.39 -78.46 -87.47
CA GLU A 501 37.67 -77.02 -87.49
C GLU A 501 36.47 -76.19 -86.98
N ASP A 502 35.24 -76.58 -87.34
CA ASP A 502 34.01 -75.98 -86.82
C ASP A 502 33.92 -76.11 -85.29
N ALA A 503 34.20 -77.31 -84.77
CA ALA A 503 34.14 -77.58 -83.34
C ALA A 503 35.17 -76.78 -82.51
N ARG A 504 36.30 -76.36 -83.11
CA ARG A 504 37.27 -75.45 -82.45
C ARG A 504 36.76 -74.01 -82.34
N THR A 505 35.99 -73.55 -83.33
CA THR A 505 35.48 -72.18 -83.39
C THR A 505 34.39 -71.96 -82.35
N ASP A 506 33.45 -72.91 -82.23
CA ASP A 506 32.34 -72.82 -81.25
C ASP A 506 32.84 -72.74 -79.81
N LEU A 507 33.84 -73.54 -79.43
CA LEU A 507 34.40 -73.52 -78.08
C LEU A 507 35.01 -72.16 -77.70
N ASN A 508 35.58 -71.44 -78.67
CA ASN A 508 36.21 -70.15 -78.39
C ASN A 508 35.18 -69.02 -78.18
N ASN A 509 34.05 -69.08 -78.89
CA ASN A 509 32.95 -68.13 -78.72
C ASN A 509 32.31 -68.30 -77.32
N GLN A 510 32.03 -69.55 -76.92
CA GLN A 510 31.40 -69.85 -75.63
C GLN A 510 32.25 -69.38 -74.43
N ARG A 511 33.58 -69.47 -74.54
CA ARG A 511 34.51 -68.94 -73.52
C ARG A 511 34.38 -67.43 -73.34
N THR A 512 34.35 -66.68 -74.44
CA THR A 512 34.38 -65.21 -74.40
C THR A 512 33.10 -64.63 -73.83
N GLU A 513 31.96 -65.24 -74.14
CA GLU A 513 30.64 -64.84 -73.61
C GLU A 513 30.56 -65.02 -72.09
N THR A 514 30.98 -66.18 -71.59
CA THR A 514 30.92 -66.50 -70.15
C THR A 514 31.93 -65.67 -69.32
N GLU A 515 33.12 -65.37 -69.88
CA GLU A 515 34.10 -64.49 -69.21
C GLU A 515 33.56 -63.05 -69.01
N GLN A 516 32.69 -62.57 -69.90
CA GLN A 516 32.07 -61.25 -69.78
C GLN A 516 30.96 -61.22 -68.72
N GLU A 517 30.12 -62.26 -68.65
CA GLU A 517 29.07 -62.38 -67.63
C GLU A 517 29.66 -62.42 -66.20
N LEU A 518 30.79 -63.13 -66.00
CA LEU A 518 31.49 -63.16 -64.72
C LEU A 518 32.13 -61.81 -64.35
N ALA A 519 32.52 -60.98 -65.31
CA ALA A 519 33.05 -59.65 -65.02
C ALA A 519 31.94 -58.68 -64.56
N ASP A 520 30.76 -58.75 -65.20
CA ASP A 520 29.61 -57.94 -64.83
C ASP A 520 29.04 -58.33 -63.45
N GLY A 521 28.95 -59.63 -63.16
CA GLY A 521 28.52 -60.12 -61.84
C GLY A 521 29.42 -59.66 -60.69
N ARG A 522 30.74 -59.55 -60.91
CA ARG A 522 31.66 -59.04 -59.88
C ARG A 522 31.44 -57.56 -59.58
N ARG A 523 31.19 -56.77 -60.62
CA ARG A 523 30.99 -55.32 -60.47
C ARG A 523 29.71 -55.00 -59.69
N GLN A 524 28.64 -55.75 -59.92
CA GLN A 524 27.38 -55.58 -59.18
C GLN A 524 27.56 -55.87 -57.68
N LEU A 525 28.30 -56.91 -57.33
CA LEU A 525 28.63 -57.24 -55.93
C LEU A 525 29.45 -56.13 -55.25
N ASP A 526 30.47 -55.59 -55.94
CA ASP A 526 31.31 -54.52 -55.38
C ASP A 526 30.50 -53.21 -55.19
N GLU A 527 29.54 -52.92 -56.08
CA GLU A 527 28.59 -51.79 -55.94
C GLU A 527 27.66 -51.99 -54.72
N GLY A 528 27.10 -53.20 -54.55
CA GLY A 528 26.23 -53.51 -53.40
C GLY A 528 26.93 -53.41 -52.04
N TRP A 529 28.19 -53.85 -51.92
CA TRP A 529 28.96 -53.69 -50.68
C TRP A 529 29.26 -52.23 -50.34
N ALA A 530 29.43 -51.36 -51.34
CA ALA A 530 29.67 -49.93 -51.10
C ALA A 530 28.41 -49.21 -50.58
N GLU A 531 27.22 -49.58 -51.07
CA GLU A 531 25.94 -49.05 -50.57
C GLU A 531 25.67 -49.49 -49.12
N TYR A 532 26.02 -50.73 -48.77
CA TYR A 532 25.93 -51.24 -47.40
C TYR A 532 26.81 -50.45 -46.40
N ASP A 533 28.07 -50.18 -46.77
CA ASP A 533 28.99 -49.40 -45.93
C ASP A 533 28.52 -47.95 -45.72
N GLN A 534 27.85 -47.35 -46.71
CA GLN A 534 27.24 -46.04 -46.58
C GLN A 534 26.07 -46.07 -45.58
N GLY A 535 25.16 -47.05 -45.70
CA GLY A 535 24.04 -47.19 -44.77
C GLY A 535 24.47 -47.41 -43.31
N LEU A 536 25.57 -48.15 -43.09
CA LEU A 536 26.19 -48.30 -41.77
C LEU A 536 26.63 -46.97 -41.15
N SER A 537 27.14 -46.04 -41.96
CA SER A 537 27.58 -44.73 -41.49
C SER A 537 26.40 -43.82 -41.15
N GLU A 538 25.36 -43.83 -41.98
CA GLU A 538 24.11 -43.08 -41.75
C GLU A 538 23.38 -43.56 -40.49
N LEU A 539 23.38 -44.88 -40.23
CA LEU A 539 22.80 -45.46 -39.02
C LEU A 539 23.53 -45.01 -37.73
N GLU A 540 24.85 -44.88 -37.77
CA GLU A 540 25.63 -44.44 -36.62
C GLU A 540 25.43 -42.94 -36.33
N GLU A 541 25.25 -42.11 -37.36
CA GLU A 541 24.87 -40.70 -37.23
C GLU A 541 23.49 -40.56 -36.56
N ALA A 542 22.50 -41.32 -37.04
CA ALA A 542 21.16 -41.35 -36.46
C ALA A 542 21.16 -41.80 -34.98
N ARG A 543 22.03 -42.73 -34.57
CA ARG A 543 22.20 -43.12 -33.15
C ARG A 543 22.72 -41.98 -32.28
N VAL A 544 23.66 -41.19 -32.78
CA VAL A 544 24.23 -40.06 -32.05
C VAL A 544 23.19 -38.96 -31.88
N ASP A 545 22.46 -38.64 -32.96
CA ASP A 545 21.40 -37.62 -32.92
C ASP A 545 20.27 -38.02 -31.96
N LEU A 546 19.85 -39.28 -31.97
CA LEU A 546 18.83 -39.79 -31.03
C LEU A 546 19.29 -39.73 -29.57
N ALA A 547 20.58 -40.01 -29.31
CA ALA A 547 21.15 -39.90 -27.96
C ALA A 547 21.23 -38.44 -27.48
N GLN A 548 21.54 -37.50 -28.39
CA GLN A 548 21.52 -36.07 -28.07
C GLN A 548 20.10 -35.57 -27.80
N GLY A 549 19.13 -35.93 -28.65
CA GLY A 549 17.71 -35.59 -28.43
C GLY A 549 17.16 -36.14 -27.11
N GLN A 550 17.62 -37.32 -26.67
CA GLN A 550 17.25 -37.91 -25.37
C GLN A 550 17.81 -37.10 -24.19
N ALA A 551 19.04 -36.61 -24.30
CA ALA A 551 19.64 -35.75 -23.27
C ALA A 551 18.93 -34.39 -23.19
N ASP A 552 18.65 -33.76 -24.34
CA ASP A 552 17.99 -32.47 -24.42
C ASP A 552 16.54 -32.54 -23.86
N TYR A 553 15.82 -33.63 -24.14
CA TYR A 553 14.48 -33.87 -23.57
C TYR A 553 14.51 -34.05 -22.04
N GLU A 554 15.49 -34.77 -21.50
CA GLU A 554 15.63 -34.99 -20.05
C GLU A 554 15.99 -33.69 -19.31
N GLU A 555 16.84 -32.85 -19.89
CA GLU A 555 17.16 -31.51 -19.37
C GLU A 555 15.93 -30.60 -19.41
N GLY A 556 15.21 -30.55 -20.54
CA GLY A 556 13.98 -29.77 -20.68
C GLY A 556 12.88 -30.21 -19.71
N LEU A 557 12.74 -31.53 -19.47
CA LEU A 557 11.80 -32.08 -18.49
C LEU A 557 12.15 -31.68 -17.06
N GLN A 558 13.43 -31.61 -16.70
CA GLN A 558 13.82 -31.16 -15.37
C GLN A 558 13.47 -29.69 -15.16
N THR A 559 13.86 -28.81 -16.09
CA THR A 559 13.59 -27.37 -16.01
C THR A 559 12.09 -27.07 -15.95
N PHE A 560 11.29 -27.71 -16.82
CA PHE A 560 9.83 -27.56 -16.81
C PHE A 560 9.19 -27.94 -15.46
N ASN A 561 9.67 -29.00 -14.79
CA ASN A 561 9.10 -29.40 -13.51
C ASN A 561 9.46 -28.43 -12.36
N GLU A 562 10.63 -27.79 -12.41
CA GLU A 562 11.04 -26.78 -11.43
C GLU A 562 10.24 -25.48 -11.65
N GLU A 563 10.20 -24.97 -12.88
CA GLU A 563 9.49 -23.73 -13.23
C GLU A 563 7.96 -23.86 -13.09
N ARG A 564 7.38 -25.03 -13.37
CA ARG A 564 5.95 -25.27 -13.15
C ARG A 564 5.54 -25.07 -11.70
N GLN A 565 6.37 -25.50 -10.74
CA GLN A 565 6.00 -25.40 -9.33
C GLN A 565 5.94 -23.95 -8.85
N ASP A 566 6.89 -23.12 -9.30
CA ASP A 566 6.87 -21.70 -9.00
C ASP A 566 5.73 -20.99 -9.74
N ALA A 567 5.52 -21.28 -11.04
CA ALA A 567 4.40 -20.72 -11.81
C ALA A 567 3.02 -21.10 -11.23
N GLU A 568 2.83 -22.34 -10.78
CA GLU A 568 1.58 -22.77 -10.13
C GLU A 568 1.32 -22.02 -8.80
N ARG A 569 2.37 -21.73 -8.01
CA ARG A 569 2.23 -20.94 -6.78
C ARG A 569 1.91 -19.49 -7.08
N ASP A 570 2.63 -18.88 -8.01
CA ASP A 570 2.47 -17.46 -8.34
C ASP A 570 1.06 -17.22 -8.96
N ILE A 571 0.52 -18.18 -9.73
CA ILE A 571 -0.88 -18.17 -10.19
C ILE A 571 -1.86 -18.29 -9.01
N GLU A 572 -1.61 -19.15 -8.02
CA GLU A 572 -2.48 -19.30 -6.83
C GLU A 572 -2.47 -18.04 -5.95
N GLU A 573 -1.32 -17.40 -5.77
CA GLU A 573 -1.19 -16.13 -5.04
C GLU A 573 -1.94 -15.00 -5.79
N ALA A 574 -1.76 -14.86 -7.10
CA ALA A 574 -2.46 -13.86 -7.91
C ALA A 574 -3.99 -14.11 -7.97
N GLU A 575 -4.44 -15.37 -8.00
CA GLU A 575 -5.87 -15.70 -7.90
C GLU A 575 -6.46 -15.28 -6.55
N GLN A 576 -5.70 -15.45 -5.46
CA GLN A 576 -6.14 -15.03 -4.12
C GLN A 576 -6.20 -13.50 -4.00
N GLU A 577 -5.18 -12.78 -4.45
CA GLU A 577 -5.18 -11.31 -4.47
C GLU A 577 -6.36 -10.75 -5.29
N LEU A 578 -6.69 -11.40 -6.41
CA LEU A 578 -7.85 -11.04 -7.23
C LEU A 578 -9.18 -11.29 -6.50
N ASP A 579 -9.31 -12.41 -5.79
CA ASP A 579 -10.52 -12.71 -5.00
C ASP A 579 -10.70 -11.70 -3.85
N ASP A 580 -9.61 -11.34 -3.16
CA ASP A 580 -9.61 -10.35 -2.09
C ASP A 580 -9.98 -8.95 -2.64
N ALA A 581 -9.40 -8.53 -3.76
CA ALA A 581 -9.75 -7.26 -4.43
C ALA A 581 -11.22 -7.21 -4.89
N LEU A 582 -11.78 -8.34 -5.32
CA LEU A 582 -13.20 -8.45 -5.69
C LEU A 582 -14.13 -8.34 -4.47
N GLU A 583 -13.74 -8.89 -3.32
CA GLU A 583 -14.49 -8.74 -2.06
C GLU A 583 -14.46 -7.30 -1.55
N GLU A 584 -13.30 -6.63 -1.64
CA GLU A 584 -13.16 -5.21 -1.32
C GLU A 584 -14.06 -4.35 -2.23
N LEU A 585 -14.05 -4.59 -3.54
CA LEU A 585 -14.89 -3.89 -4.51
C LEU A 585 -16.41 -4.02 -4.23
N ASP A 586 -16.84 -5.20 -3.77
CA ASP A 586 -18.25 -5.49 -3.43
C ASP A 586 -18.67 -4.82 -2.10
N THR A 587 -17.71 -4.58 -1.19
CA THR A 587 -17.94 -3.97 0.13
C THR A 587 -17.76 -2.44 0.16
N LEU A 588 -17.22 -1.83 -0.89
CA LEU A 588 -17.10 -0.36 -0.99
C LEU A 588 -18.46 0.35 -0.80
N GLU A 589 -18.53 1.16 0.25
CA GLU A 589 -19.66 2.03 0.56
C GLU A 589 -19.59 3.36 -0.21
N ALA A 590 -20.70 4.10 -0.22
CA ALA A 590 -20.76 5.44 -0.80
C ALA A 590 -19.84 6.42 -0.04
N PRO A 591 -19.24 7.42 -0.73
CA PRO A 591 -18.45 8.43 -0.06
C PRO A 591 -19.27 9.15 1.01
N THR A 592 -18.65 9.32 2.18
CA THR A 592 -19.23 10.08 3.29
C THR A 592 -18.61 11.47 3.28
N TYR A 593 -19.46 12.50 3.29
CA TYR A 593 -19.05 13.89 3.28
C TYR A 593 -19.13 14.49 4.68
N TYR A 594 -18.08 15.14 5.11
CA TYR A 594 -18.00 15.82 6.40
C TYR A 594 -18.04 17.33 6.16
N LEU A 595 -19.21 17.93 6.39
CA LEU A 595 -19.39 19.38 6.31
C LEU A 595 -19.30 19.99 7.70
N THR A 596 -18.24 20.76 7.91
CA THR A 596 -17.96 21.42 9.19
C THR A 596 -18.10 22.92 9.01
N VAL A 597 -19.06 23.56 9.68
CA VAL A 597 -19.14 25.03 9.67
C VAL A 597 -18.04 25.61 10.55
N ARG A 598 -17.63 26.86 10.32
CA ARG A 598 -16.59 27.51 11.14
C ARG A 598 -16.89 27.43 12.64
N HIS A 599 -18.16 27.55 13.03
CA HIS A 599 -18.61 27.49 14.43
C HIS A 599 -18.63 26.06 15.01
N ASP A 600 -18.44 25.01 14.21
CA ASP A 600 -18.25 23.64 14.70
C ASP A 600 -16.79 23.38 15.14
N ASN A 601 -15.86 24.30 14.80
CA ASN A 601 -14.46 24.17 15.21
C ASN A 601 -14.32 24.40 16.71
N GLY A 602 -14.09 23.31 17.46
CA GLY A 602 -14.02 23.33 18.93
C GLY A 602 -13.03 24.33 19.51
N GLN A 603 -11.90 24.63 18.83
CA GLN A 603 -10.94 25.64 19.31
C GLN A 603 -11.52 27.06 19.28
N LEU A 604 -12.32 27.36 18.26
CA LEU A 604 -12.94 28.68 18.09
C LEU A 604 -14.09 28.89 19.08
N VAL A 605 -14.91 27.85 19.28
CA VAL A 605 -15.98 27.84 20.29
C VAL A 605 -15.41 27.94 21.71
N GLU A 606 -14.31 27.25 22.02
CA GLU A 606 -13.69 27.34 23.34
C GLU A 606 -13.22 28.78 23.64
N PHE A 607 -12.70 29.48 22.63
CA PHE A 607 -12.32 30.89 22.78
C PHE A 607 -13.55 31.78 23.01
N GLU A 608 -14.67 31.51 22.34
CA GLU A 608 -15.96 32.17 22.59
C GLU A 608 -16.40 31.99 24.03
N ASP A 609 -16.49 30.74 24.48
CA ASP A 609 -16.87 30.39 25.85
C ASP A 609 -15.99 31.13 26.86
N ASN A 610 -14.68 31.17 26.64
CA ASN A 610 -13.73 31.87 27.49
C ASN A 610 -13.97 33.39 27.53
N ALA A 611 -14.35 34.01 26.40
CA ALA A 611 -14.72 35.42 26.34
C ALA A 611 -16.08 35.70 27.01
N GLU A 612 -17.07 34.82 26.85
CA GLU A 612 -18.37 34.89 27.50
C GLU A 612 -18.26 34.75 29.02
N ARG A 613 -17.50 33.77 29.51
CA ARG A 613 -17.14 33.58 30.92
C ARG A 613 -16.58 34.87 31.52
N MET A 614 -15.74 35.58 30.78
CA MET A 614 -15.23 36.86 31.23
C MET A 614 -16.33 37.93 31.33
N SER A 615 -17.27 37.97 30.38
CA SER A 615 -18.45 38.84 30.41
C SER A 615 -19.36 38.54 31.61
N ASP A 616 -19.58 37.26 31.94
CA ASP A 616 -20.42 36.85 33.07
C ASP A 616 -19.80 37.21 34.41
N LEU A 617 -18.50 36.95 34.59
CA LEU A 617 -17.74 37.43 35.75
C LEU A 617 -17.79 38.97 35.85
N ALA A 618 -17.77 39.66 34.70
CA ALA A 618 -17.91 41.11 34.62
C ALA A 618 -19.28 41.66 35.01
N THR A 619 -20.30 40.82 35.03
CA THR A 619 -21.66 41.26 35.40
C THR A 619 -21.83 41.30 36.92
N ILE A 620 -21.23 40.36 37.65
CA ILE A 620 -21.46 40.21 39.10
C ILE A 620 -20.53 41.08 39.94
N PHE A 621 -19.22 41.00 39.73
CA PHE A 621 -18.23 41.65 40.60
C PHE A 621 -18.42 43.17 40.64
N PRO A 622 -18.55 43.87 39.51
CA PRO A 622 -18.73 45.32 39.52
C PRO A 622 -19.98 45.83 40.24
N VAL A 623 -21.08 45.06 40.28
CA VAL A 623 -22.28 45.44 41.05
C VAL A 623 -21.92 45.60 42.53
N VAL A 624 -21.13 44.66 43.07
CA VAL A 624 -20.64 44.74 44.46
C VAL A 624 -19.69 45.91 44.64
N PHE A 625 -18.77 46.16 43.68
CA PHE A 625 -17.89 47.34 43.71
C PHE A 625 -18.69 48.64 43.73
N PHE A 626 -19.72 48.78 42.90
CA PHE A 626 -20.59 49.95 42.89
C PHE A 626 -21.40 50.10 44.17
N LEU A 627 -21.94 49.01 44.72
CA LEU A 627 -22.66 49.06 46.00
C LEU A 627 -21.75 49.56 47.13
N ILE A 628 -20.52 49.06 47.20
CA ILE A 628 -19.52 49.49 48.19
C ILE A 628 -19.10 50.95 47.93
N ALA A 629 -18.77 51.29 46.70
CA ALA A 629 -18.39 52.65 46.31
C ALA A 629 -19.51 53.67 46.61
N ALA A 630 -20.77 53.31 46.32
CA ALA A 630 -21.94 54.13 46.60
C ALA A 630 -22.15 54.30 48.11
N LEU A 631 -22.06 53.22 48.89
CA LEU A 631 -22.18 53.27 50.35
C LEU A 631 -21.11 54.17 50.97
N VAL A 632 -19.85 54.03 50.53
CA VAL A 632 -18.73 54.79 51.08
C VAL A 632 -18.79 56.24 50.61
N THR A 633 -19.15 56.51 49.36
CA THR A 633 -19.40 57.86 48.85
C THR A 633 -20.54 58.52 49.62
N LEU A 634 -21.63 57.78 49.89
CA LEU A 634 -22.76 58.22 50.71
C LEU A 634 -22.28 58.70 52.08
N THR A 635 -21.48 57.89 52.77
CA THR A 635 -20.94 58.25 54.09
C THR A 635 -20.02 59.47 54.04
N THR A 636 -19.17 59.56 53.02
CA THR A 636 -18.16 60.62 52.89
C THR A 636 -18.79 61.97 52.61
N VAL A 637 -19.73 62.01 51.65
CA VAL A 637 -20.46 63.23 51.28
C VAL A 637 -21.36 63.68 52.42
N THR A 638 -22.06 62.75 53.09
CA THR A 638 -22.85 63.07 54.28
C THR A 638 -21.98 63.72 55.35
N ARG A 639 -20.82 63.11 55.65
CA ARG A 639 -19.91 63.64 56.66
C ARG A 639 -19.37 65.02 56.31
N MET A 640 -18.99 65.24 55.05
CA MET A 640 -18.53 66.55 54.57
C MET A 640 -19.60 67.63 54.81
N ILE A 641 -20.86 67.36 54.42
CA ILE A 641 -21.96 68.31 54.60
C ILE A 641 -22.20 68.58 56.09
N GLU A 642 -22.13 67.56 56.95
CA GLU A 642 -22.34 67.71 58.39
C GLU A 642 -21.24 68.53 59.08
N GLU A 643 -19.99 68.41 58.66
CA GLU A 643 -18.89 69.22 59.20
C GLU A 643 -19.00 70.70 58.81
N GLN A 644 -19.52 70.96 57.61
CA GLN A 644 -19.69 72.32 57.09
C GLN A 644 -21.04 72.94 57.44
N ARG A 645 -21.75 72.36 58.41
CA ARG A 645 -23.08 72.80 58.83
C ARG A 645 -23.10 74.25 59.35
N ILE A 646 -22.07 74.66 60.08
CA ILE A 646 -21.91 76.04 60.56
C ILE A 646 -21.67 77.00 59.38
N GLU A 647 -20.90 76.58 58.38
CA GLU A 647 -20.67 77.35 57.16
C GLU A 647 -21.97 77.52 56.37
N MET A 648 -22.76 76.44 56.20
CA MET A 648 -24.10 76.51 55.59
C MET A 648 -25.03 77.46 56.34
N GLY A 649 -25.05 77.39 57.68
CA GLY A 649 -25.84 78.29 58.53
C GLY A 649 -25.44 79.75 58.35
N THR A 650 -24.13 80.02 58.28
CA THR A 650 -23.56 81.36 58.05
C THR A 650 -23.94 81.90 56.67
N LEU A 651 -23.79 81.11 55.61
CA LEU A 651 -24.20 81.50 54.26
C LEU A 651 -25.71 81.80 54.19
N LYS A 652 -26.53 80.96 54.84
CA LYS A 652 -27.99 81.18 54.89
C LYS A 652 -28.35 82.45 55.67
N ALA A 653 -27.64 82.76 56.76
CA ALA A 653 -27.80 84.01 57.51
C ALA A 653 -27.34 85.25 56.72
N LEU A 654 -26.33 85.12 55.86
CA LEU A 654 -25.85 86.18 54.95
C LEU A 654 -26.76 86.41 53.72
N GLY A 655 -27.88 85.69 53.65
CA GLY A 655 -28.92 85.84 52.63
C GLY A 655 -28.62 85.10 51.32
N TYR A 656 -27.81 84.04 51.34
CA TYR A 656 -27.71 83.11 50.21
C TYR A 656 -28.94 82.20 50.17
N THR A 657 -29.42 81.89 48.96
CA THR A 657 -30.55 80.96 48.80
C THR A 657 -30.09 79.51 49.03
N ASP A 658 -31.02 78.62 49.40
CA ASP A 658 -30.71 77.20 49.58
C ASP A 658 -30.09 76.59 48.29
N ARG A 659 -30.51 77.05 47.11
CA ARG A 659 -29.93 76.65 45.81
C ARG A 659 -28.48 77.12 45.63
N ASP A 660 -28.15 78.33 46.09
CA ASP A 660 -26.78 78.84 46.01
C ASP A 660 -25.84 78.02 46.91
N ILE A 661 -26.31 77.64 48.09
CA ILE A 661 -25.53 76.79 49.02
C ILE A 661 -25.36 75.38 48.45
N GLN A 662 -26.43 74.80 47.90
CA GLN A 662 -26.39 73.45 47.28
C GLN A 662 -25.37 73.34 46.15
N LYS A 663 -25.25 74.37 45.30
CA LYS A 663 -24.28 74.38 44.19
C LYS A 663 -22.85 74.10 44.63
N LYS A 664 -22.45 74.58 45.83
CA LYS A 664 -21.09 74.35 46.35
C LYS A 664 -20.79 72.84 46.46
N TYR A 665 -21.70 72.12 47.08
CA TYR A 665 -21.55 70.69 47.37
C TYR A 665 -21.79 69.82 46.14
N TYR A 666 -22.74 70.18 45.27
CA TYR A 666 -22.93 69.46 44.01
C TYR A 666 -21.71 69.59 43.10
N LEU A 667 -21.12 70.78 42.95
CA LEU A 667 -19.93 70.94 42.13
C LEU A 667 -18.73 70.18 42.69
N TYR A 668 -18.60 70.10 44.01
CA TYR A 668 -17.59 69.26 44.66
C TYR A 668 -17.80 67.77 44.36
N ALA A 669 -19.00 67.25 44.62
CA ALA A 669 -19.31 65.83 44.40
C ALA A 669 -19.22 65.46 42.90
N LEU A 670 -19.75 66.33 42.03
CA LEU A 670 -19.71 66.17 40.58
C LEU A 670 -18.29 66.15 40.04
N SER A 671 -17.43 67.08 40.47
CA SER A 671 -16.03 67.10 40.01
C SER A 671 -15.26 65.87 40.46
N ALA A 672 -15.37 65.46 41.74
CA ALA A 672 -14.73 64.25 42.23
C ALA A 672 -15.19 63.00 41.46
N THR A 673 -16.50 62.90 41.19
CA THR A 673 -17.09 61.77 40.46
C THR A 673 -16.70 61.77 39.00
N LEU A 674 -16.72 62.93 38.32
CA LEU A 674 -16.41 63.03 36.90
C LEU A 674 -14.92 62.76 36.63
N PHE A 675 -14.01 63.32 37.44
CA PHE A 675 -12.58 63.00 37.31
C PHE A 675 -12.30 61.53 37.65
N GLY A 676 -12.95 60.99 38.67
CA GLY A 676 -12.85 59.57 39.01
C GLY A 676 -13.35 58.69 37.87
N ALA A 677 -14.50 59.01 37.29
CA ALA A 677 -15.09 58.26 36.19
C ALA A 677 -14.25 58.37 34.91
N ILE A 678 -13.76 59.55 34.53
CA ILE A 678 -12.91 59.70 33.33
C ILE A 678 -11.62 58.89 33.47
N LEU A 679 -10.93 59.01 34.62
CA LEU A 679 -9.72 58.22 34.87
C LEU A 679 -10.03 56.73 34.99
N GLY A 680 -11.18 56.38 35.57
CA GLY A 680 -11.69 55.03 35.68
C GLY A 680 -11.92 54.41 34.31
N LEU A 681 -12.67 55.08 33.42
CA LEU A 681 -12.92 54.63 32.05
C LEU A 681 -11.61 54.51 31.25
N ALA A 682 -10.72 55.50 31.36
CA ALA A 682 -9.44 55.47 30.66
C ALA A 682 -8.57 54.29 31.09
N LEU A 683 -8.45 54.03 32.40
CA LEU A 683 -7.70 52.88 32.91
C LEU A 683 -8.44 51.56 32.71
N GLY A 684 -9.77 51.57 32.82
CA GLY A 684 -10.64 50.41 32.68
C GLY A 684 -10.55 49.82 31.29
N TYR A 685 -10.87 50.60 30.25
CA TYR A 685 -10.82 50.13 28.86
C TYR A 685 -9.41 49.81 28.34
N THR A 686 -8.35 50.21 29.04
CA THR A 686 -6.97 50.00 28.54
C THR A 686 -6.20 48.96 29.33
N LEU A 687 -6.24 49.01 30.66
CA LEU A 687 -5.40 48.18 31.51
C LEU A 687 -6.01 46.79 31.72
N LEU A 688 -7.30 46.72 32.07
CA LEU A 688 -7.92 45.44 32.46
C LEU A 688 -8.04 44.47 31.27
N PRO A 689 -8.63 44.86 30.11
CA PRO A 689 -8.70 43.97 28.95
C PRO A 689 -7.31 43.46 28.52
N LYS A 690 -6.29 44.32 28.50
CA LYS A 690 -4.92 43.91 28.14
C LYS A 690 -4.31 42.91 29.12
N VAL A 691 -4.45 43.15 30.43
CA VAL A 691 -3.87 42.24 31.43
C VAL A 691 -4.53 40.87 31.37
N ILE A 692 -5.84 40.83 31.12
CA ILE A 692 -6.57 39.56 30.96
C ILE A 692 -6.17 38.91 29.63
N PHE A 693 -6.25 39.61 28.51
CA PHE A 693 -5.99 39.00 27.20
C PHE A 693 -4.58 38.45 27.11
N ASN A 694 -3.58 39.16 27.64
CA ASN A 694 -2.21 38.66 27.70
C ASN A 694 -2.07 37.37 28.53
N ALA A 695 -2.98 37.09 29.46
CA ALA A 695 -3.02 35.81 30.17
C ALA A 695 -3.51 34.68 29.25
N TYR A 696 -4.50 34.98 28.39
CA TYR A 696 -5.04 34.05 27.40
C TYR A 696 -4.11 33.87 26.19
N GLN A 697 -3.17 34.79 25.93
CA GLN A 697 -2.15 34.59 24.89
C GLN A 697 -1.21 33.40 25.15
N ILE A 698 -1.18 32.86 26.38
CA ILE A 698 -0.47 31.61 26.69
C ILE A 698 -1.16 30.43 26.00
N LEU A 699 -2.48 30.46 25.87
CA LEU A 699 -3.29 29.42 25.24
C LEU A 699 -3.53 29.67 23.76
N TYR A 700 -3.61 30.94 23.35
CA TYR A 700 -4.04 31.31 22.00
C TYR A 700 -3.03 32.19 21.26
N ASN A 701 -2.70 31.84 20.01
CA ASN A 701 -1.84 32.62 19.10
C ASN A 701 -2.63 33.69 18.33
N LEU A 702 -3.32 34.57 19.06
CA LEU A 702 -4.07 35.68 18.46
C LEU A 702 -3.26 36.99 18.41
N PRO A 703 -3.54 37.87 17.43
CA PRO A 703 -2.90 39.18 17.36
C PRO A 703 -3.20 40.04 18.60
N PRO A 704 -2.45 41.14 18.80
CA PRO A 704 -2.65 42.01 19.96
C PRO A 704 -4.09 42.53 20.07
N LEU A 705 -4.65 42.46 21.29
CA LEU A 705 -6.04 42.84 21.60
C LEU A 705 -6.50 44.14 20.93
N ALA A 706 -7.57 44.04 20.14
CA ALA A 706 -8.32 45.17 19.61
C ALA A 706 -9.15 45.83 20.73
N LEU A 707 -8.82 47.08 21.08
CA LEU A 707 -9.56 47.83 22.09
C LEU A 707 -10.67 48.66 21.47
N ASP A 708 -11.92 48.38 21.84
CA ASP A 708 -13.07 49.20 21.47
C ASP A 708 -13.63 50.02 22.65
N PHE A 709 -14.47 51.01 22.31
CA PHE A 709 -15.14 51.89 23.24
C PHE A 709 -16.64 51.66 23.27
N TYR A 710 -17.12 51.04 24.35
CA TYR A 710 -18.53 50.69 24.52
C TYR A 710 -19.32 51.84 25.18
N TRP A 711 -20.25 52.44 24.42
CA TRP A 711 -21.11 53.51 24.96
C TRP A 711 -22.06 53.03 26.05
N SER A 712 -22.57 51.80 25.94
CA SER A 712 -23.46 51.19 26.93
C SER A 712 -22.80 51.15 28.32
N PHE A 713 -21.63 50.51 28.43
CA PHE A 713 -20.91 50.37 29.70
C PHE A 713 -20.46 51.73 30.26
N THR A 714 -20.03 52.64 29.37
CA THR A 714 -19.68 54.01 29.75
C THR A 714 -20.86 54.76 30.36
N LEU A 715 -22.02 54.72 29.72
CA LEU A 715 -23.21 55.45 30.18
C LEU A 715 -23.77 54.84 31.46
N ILE A 716 -23.80 53.51 31.58
CA ILE A 716 -24.26 52.81 32.79
C ILE A 716 -23.35 53.15 33.97
N SER A 717 -22.04 52.99 33.83
CA SER A 717 -21.08 53.27 34.91
C SER A 717 -21.09 54.73 35.33
N LEU A 718 -21.14 55.66 34.37
CA LEU A 718 -21.24 57.09 34.64
C LEU A 718 -22.56 57.43 35.34
N ALA A 719 -23.68 56.86 34.90
CA ALA A 719 -24.99 57.06 35.51
C ALA A 719 -25.00 56.56 36.97
N VAL A 720 -24.50 55.35 37.23
CA VAL A 720 -24.41 54.77 38.59
C VAL A 720 -23.49 55.60 39.48
N ALA A 721 -22.31 55.98 38.99
CA ALA A 721 -21.35 56.81 39.73
C ALA A 721 -21.95 58.17 40.11
N LEU A 722 -22.53 58.89 39.13
CA LEU A 722 -23.18 60.19 39.36
C LEU A 722 -24.41 60.08 40.26
N PHE A 723 -25.23 59.05 40.06
CA PHE A 723 -26.40 58.78 40.89
C PHE A 723 -25.99 58.61 42.35
N SER A 724 -24.97 57.78 42.62
CA SER A 724 -24.51 57.50 43.99
C SER A 724 -24.07 58.77 44.76
N SER A 725 -23.35 59.68 44.10
CA SER A 725 -22.79 60.86 44.74
C SER A 725 -23.78 62.02 44.80
N LEU A 726 -24.53 62.26 43.71
CA LEU A 726 -25.45 63.39 43.60
C LEU A 726 -26.74 63.17 44.38
N VAL A 727 -27.32 61.95 44.35
CA VAL A 727 -28.52 61.63 45.13
C VAL A 727 -28.23 61.72 46.62
N THR A 728 -27.05 61.26 47.05
CA THR A 728 -26.58 61.47 48.42
C THR A 728 -26.56 62.95 48.77
N ALA A 729 -25.84 63.76 48.00
CA ALA A 729 -25.70 65.18 48.27
C ALA A 729 -27.09 65.86 48.32
N TRP A 730 -27.96 65.52 47.38
CA TRP A 730 -29.34 66.02 47.33
C TRP A 730 -30.13 65.66 48.58
N TYR A 731 -30.12 64.39 48.99
CA TYR A 731 -30.87 63.90 50.14
C TYR A 731 -30.45 64.61 51.44
N VAL A 732 -29.14 64.70 51.68
CA VAL A 732 -28.59 65.30 52.90
C VAL A 732 -28.78 66.81 52.92
N LEU A 733 -28.49 67.51 51.81
CA LEU A 733 -28.63 68.97 51.72
C LEU A 733 -30.09 69.40 51.83
N ARG A 734 -31.02 68.67 51.19
CA ARG A 734 -32.45 68.98 51.25
C ARG A 734 -32.99 68.83 52.68
N LYS A 735 -32.46 67.89 53.45
CA LYS A 735 -32.82 67.71 54.86
C LYS A 735 -32.25 68.82 55.75
N ASP A 736 -30.96 69.13 55.63
CA ASP A 736 -30.31 70.11 56.51
C ASP A 736 -30.70 71.55 56.16
N LEU A 737 -30.82 71.92 54.88
CA LEU A 737 -31.19 73.27 54.46
C LEU A 737 -32.66 73.61 54.70
N LYS A 738 -33.55 72.67 54.98
CA LYS A 738 -34.91 72.98 55.46
C LYS A 738 -34.93 73.61 56.86
N THR A 739 -33.85 73.48 57.63
CA THR A 739 -33.76 74.02 59.00
C THR A 739 -33.39 75.50 59.03
N THR A 740 -33.61 76.16 60.17
CA THR A 740 -33.30 77.58 60.36
C THR A 740 -31.79 77.83 60.56
N PRO A 741 -31.26 79.00 60.15
CA PRO A 741 -29.83 79.30 60.24
C PRO A 741 -29.25 79.12 61.66
N ALA A 742 -30.00 79.52 62.69
CA ALA A 742 -29.58 79.40 64.09
C ALA A 742 -29.39 77.94 64.54
N ILE A 743 -30.15 76.99 63.98
CA ILE A 743 -30.01 75.56 64.26
C ILE A 743 -28.79 74.98 63.52
N LEU A 744 -28.49 75.46 62.31
CA LEU A 744 -27.33 75.04 61.53
C LEU A 744 -26.00 75.53 62.12
N MET A 745 -25.98 76.72 62.71
CA MET A 745 -24.79 77.30 63.38
C MET A 745 -24.41 76.60 64.69
N ARG A 746 -25.28 75.76 65.25
CA ARG A 746 -24.97 74.98 66.46
C ARG A 746 -24.38 73.61 66.09
N PRO A 747 -23.37 73.13 66.84
CA PRO A 747 -22.93 71.74 66.74
C PRO A 747 -24.11 70.77 66.93
N LYS A 748 -24.16 69.67 66.18
CA LYS A 748 -25.18 68.63 66.37
C LYS A 748 -25.04 68.06 67.79
N ALA A 749 -26.13 68.06 68.55
CA ALA A 749 -26.13 67.49 69.91
C ALA A 749 -25.83 65.98 69.84
N PRO A 750 -24.96 65.46 70.72
CA PRO A 750 -24.59 64.05 70.68
C PRO A 750 -25.77 63.17 71.11
N LYS A 751 -25.99 62.03 70.45
CA LYS A 751 -27.11 61.11 70.74
C LYS A 751 -27.00 60.57 72.18
N VAL A 752 -28.12 60.51 72.92
CA VAL A 752 -28.17 60.00 74.31
C VAL A 752 -27.84 58.50 74.32
N GLY A 753 -26.92 58.07 75.20
CA GLY A 753 -26.53 56.67 75.33
C GLY A 753 -27.63 55.82 75.97
N LYS A 754 -27.98 54.69 75.35
CA LYS A 754 -28.91 53.67 75.90
C LYS A 754 -28.12 52.42 76.32
N ARG A 755 -28.70 51.58 77.19
CA ARG A 755 -28.13 50.26 77.55
C ARG A 755 -27.92 49.40 76.29
N ILE A 756 -26.78 48.70 76.23
CA ILE A 756 -26.37 47.90 75.07
C ILE A 756 -26.65 46.40 75.30
N LEU A 757 -26.79 45.60 74.24
CA LEU A 757 -27.10 44.17 74.36
C LEU A 757 -26.00 43.39 75.11
N VAL A 758 -24.74 43.80 74.97
CA VAL A 758 -23.59 43.18 75.67
C VAL A 758 -23.68 43.32 77.19
N GLU A 759 -24.39 44.34 77.71
CA GLU A 759 -24.66 44.48 79.16
C GLU A 759 -25.57 43.36 79.69
N ARG A 760 -26.35 42.70 78.83
CA ARG A 760 -27.20 41.56 79.20
C ARG A 760 -26.40 40.26 79.33
N ILE A 761 -25.26 40.15 78.65
CA ILE A 761 -24.35 39.00 78.74
C ILE A 761 -23.40 39.22 79.93
N THR A 762 -23.93 39.01 81.15
CA THR A 762 -23.24 39.27 82.42
C THR A 762 -21.85 38.63 82.58
N PRO A 763 -21.56 37.40 82.09
CA PRO A 763 -20.23 36.80 82.20
C PRO A 763 -19.16 37.58 81.42
N LEU A 764 -19.51 38.02 80.21
CA LEU A 764 -18.62 38.76 79.32
C LEU A 764 -18.40 40.20 79.83
N TRP A 765 -19.48 40.86 80.26
CA TRP A 765 -19.43 42.25 80.75
C TRP A 765 -18.57 42.42 82.01
N ARG A 766 -18.55 41.43 82.91
CA ARG A 766 -17.74 41.49 84.14
C ARG A 766 -16.23 41.42 83.85
N ARG A 767 -15.81 40.67 82.83
CA ARG A 767 -14.40 40.49 82.45
C ARG A 767 -13.79 41.68 81.70
N MET A 768 -14.60 42.61 81.20
CA MET A 768 -14.13 43.78 80.46
C MET A 768 -13.61 44.89 81.39
N ASN A 769 -12.44 45.46 81.06
CA ASN A 769 -11.89 46.62 81.74
C ASN A 769 -12.68 47.90 81.42
N PHE A 770 -12.41 48.99 82.16
CA PHE A 770 -13.14 50.25 81.99
C PHE A 770 -13.11 50.76 80.55
N MET A 771 -11.93 50.75 79.91
CA MET A 771 -11.77 51.21 78.53
C MET A 771 -12.55 50.33 77.53
N GLN A 772 -12.55 49.01 77.70
CA GLN A 772 -13.32 48.09 76.87
C GLN A 772 -14.84 48.32 77.00
N LYS A 773 -15.33 48.57 78.22
CA LYS A 773 -16.75 48.91 78.47
C LYS A 773 -17.15 50.23 77.81
N VAL A 774 -16.27 51.23 77.83
CA VAL A 774 -16.47 52.52 77.16
C VAL A 774 -16.46 52.34 75.64
N THR A 775 -15.49 51.61 75.09
CA THR A 775 -15.43 51.29 73.64
C THR A 775 -16.69 50.57 73.17
N ALA A 776 -17.15 49.53 73.90
CA ALA A 776 -18.36 48.81 73.54
C ALA A 776 -19.61 49.71 73.56
N ARG A 777 -19.77 50.56 74.59
CA ARG A 777 -20.87 51.53 74.64
C ARG A 777 -20.79 52.55 73.50
N ASN A 778 -19.60 53.03 73.17
CA ASN A 778 -19.40 53.99 72.09
C ASN A 778 -19.73 53.39 70.71
N LEU A 779 -19.31 52.14 70.46
CA LEU A 779 -19.62 51.42 69.22
C LEU A 779 -21.13 51.32 68.97
N PHE A 780 -21.87 50.82 69.96
CA PHE A 780 -23.32 50.64 69.86
C PHE A 780 -24.12 51.94 70.01
N ARG A 781 -23.51 53.04 70.45
CA ARG A 781 -24.12 54.38 70.46
C ARG A 781 -24.34 54.90 69.04
N TYR A 782 -23.45 54.56 68.11
CA TYR A 782 -23.49 55.01 66.71
C TYR A 782 -23.78 53.85 65.75
N LYS A 783 -24.90 53.15 65.95
CA LYS A 783 -25.28 51.94 65.19
C LYS A 783 -25.23 52.10 63.66
N GLN A 784 -25.64 53.26 63.13
CA GLN A 784 -25.57 53.52 61.68
C GLN A 784 -24.12 53.48 61.19
N ARG A 785 -23.19 54.10 61.92
CA ARG A 785 -21.77 54.08 61.57
C ARG A 785 -21.19 52.69 61.67
N MET A 786 -21.47 52.01 62.79
CA MET A 786 -21.06 50.63 62.99
C MET A 786 -21.51 49.76 61.81
N LEU A 787 -22.79 49.83 61.41
CA LEU A 787 -23.32 49.08 60.29
C LEU A 787 -22.66 49.45 58.96
N MET A 788 -22.49 50.75 58.66
CA MET A 788 -21.85 51.19 57.42
C MET A 788 -20.38 50.72 57.33
N THR A 789 -19.63 50.77 58.44
CA THR A 789 -18.26 50.24 58.48
C THR A 789 -18.24 48.73 58.33
N VAL A 790 -19.11 48.01 59.04
CA VAL A 790 -19.19 46.54 58.94
C VAL A 790 -19.57 46.11 57.52
N ILE A 791 -20.55 46.75 56.88
CA ILE A 791 -20.96 46.44 55.50
C ILE A 791 -19.83 46.76 54.51
N GLY A 792 -19.15 47.89 54.66
CA GLY A 792 -18.03 48.26 53.79
C GLY A 792 -16.88 47.24 53.89
N ILE A 793 -16.51 46.84 55.11
CA ILE A 793 -15.46 45.83 55.34
C ILE A 793 -15.93 44.45 54.90
N SER A 794 -17.18 44.07 55.18
CA SER A 794 -17.72 42.77 54.81
C SER A 794 -17.84 42.61 53.30
N GLY A 795 -18.19 43.67 52.57
CA GLY A 795 -18.23 43.64 51.11
C GLY A 795 -16.85 43.41 50.50
N CYS A 796 -15.82 44.10 51.03
CA CYS A 796 -14.45 43.86 50.59
C CYS A 796 -13.94 42.45 50.96
N ALA A 797 -14.22 41.99 52.18
CA ALA A 797 -13.88 40.63 52.60
C ALA A 797 -14.63 39.58 51.79
N ALA A 798 -15.90 39.81 51.45
CA ALA A 798 -16.70 38.93 50.61
C ALA A 798 -16.09 38.81 49.21
N LEU A 799 -15.70 39.92 48.57
CA LEU A 799 -15.01 39.91 47.27
C LEU A 799 -13.70 39.13 47.31
N ILE A 800 -12.89 39.28 48.37
CA ILE A 800 -11.64 38.54 48.52
C ILE A 800 -11.90 37.04 48.73
N ILE A 801 -12.92 36.69 49.53
CA ILE A 801 -13.31 35.28 49.75
C ILE A 801 -13.80 34.65 48.45
N THR A 802 -14.62 35.37 47.67
CA THR A 802 -15.10 34.90 46.38
C THR A 802 -13.96 34.73 45.39
N GLY A 803 -12.98 35.64 45.36
CA GLY A 803 -11.77 35.47 44.55
C GLY A 803 -11.00 34.19 44.91
N PHE A 804 -10.61 34.01 46.18
CA PHE A 804 -9.94 32.76 46.60
C PHE A 804 -10.84 31.52 46.49
N GLY A 805 -12.15 31.67 46.59
CA GLY A 805 -13.12 30.61 46.40
C GLY A 805 -13.18 30.15 44.95
N LEU A 806 -13.23 31.09 44.00
CA LEU A 806 -13.18 30.81 42.57
C LEU A 806 -11.85 30.14 42.19
N LYS A 807 -10.73 30.64 42.75
CA LYS A 807 -9.42 30.01 42.61
C LYS A 807 -9.44 28.52 43.01
N GLY A 808 -9.95 28.22 44.21
CA GLY A 808 -10.02 26.83 44.69
C GLY A 808 -11.09 25.98 43.98
N ALA A 809 -12.09 26.61 43.37
CA ALA A 809 -13.10 25.91 42.57
C ALA A 809 -12.53 25.41 41.23
N VAL A 810 -11.48 26.08 40.73
CA VAL A 810 -10.77 25.83 39.46
C VAL A 810 -9.58 24.88 39.69
N GLU A 811 -8.66 25.18 40.62
CA GLU A 811 -7.41 24.42 40.82
C GLU A 811 -7.58 22.95 41.23
N GLY A 812 -8.76 22.53 41.71
CA GLY A 812 -8.97 21.17 42.22
C GLY A 812 -9.76 20.24 41.29
N ILE A 813 -10.15 20.70 40.11
CA ILE A 813 -11.03 19.91 39.21
C ILE A 813 -10.27 18.76 38.57
N VAL A 814 -9.02 18.99 38.14
CA VAL A 814 -8.14 18.00 37.51
C VAL A 814 -8.03 16.74 38.38
N ASP A 815 -7.62 16.89 39.64
CA ASP A 815 -7.53 15.81 40.63
C ASP A 815 -8.87 15.10 40.88
N LEU A 816 -9.98 15.83 40.78
CA LEU A 816 -11.31 15.28 41.01
C LEU A 816 -11.82 14.48 39.80
N GLN A 817 -11.60 15.00 38.59
CA GLN A 817 -12.04 14.37 37.35
C GLN A 817 -11.19 13.13 37.05
N PHE A 818 -9.88 13.29 36.87
CA PHE A 818 -8.98 12.24 36.37
C PHE A 818 -8.22 11.48 37.47
N GLY A 819 -8.34 11.92 38.72
CA GLY A 819 -7.75 11.21 39.86
C GLY A 819 -8.77 10.43 40.70
N ARG A 820 -10.08 10.66 40.48
CA ARG A 820 -11.13 10.06 41.32
C ARG A 820 -12.35 9.60 40.54
N VAL A 821 -12.87 10.40 39.61
CA VAL A 821 -14.05 10.06 38.81
C VAL A 821 -13.67 9.10 37.69
N MET A 822 -12.71 9.48 36.85
CA MET A 822 -12.09 8.65 35.81
C MET A 822 -10.73 8.18 36.34
N ASN A 823 -10.51 6.87 36.32
CA ASN A 823 -9.31 6.19 36.83
C ASN A 823 -8.68 5.27 35.78
N TYR A 824 -8.98 5.52 34.51
CA TYR A 824 -8.35 4.88 33.35
C TYR A 824 -7.40 5.90 32.71
N GLU A 825 -6.39 5.43 32.00
CA GLU A 825 -5.34 6.28 31.43
C GLU A 825 -5.48 6.42 29.91
N ALA A 826 -6.03 5.42 29.21
CA ALA A 826 -6.32 5.51 27.78
C ALA A 826 -7.67 4.90 27.39
N VAL A 827 -8.22 5.37 26.27
CA VAL A 827 -9.30 4.75 25.52
C VAL A 827 -8.77 4.39 24.15
N VAL A 828 -8.83 3.11 23.78
CA VAL A 828 -8.47 2.63 22.45
C VAL A 828 -9.76 2.50 21.65
N ALA A 829 -9.92 3.22 20.55
CA ALA A 829 -11.00 3.04 19.60
C ALA A 829 -10.67 1.91 18.64
N LEU A 830 -11.64 1.01 18.41
CA LEU A 830 -11.45 -0.27 17.74
C LEU A 830 -12.37 -0.38 16.52
N ASP A 831 -11.86 -1.00 15.45
CA ASP A 831 -12.64 -1.23 14.24
C ASP A 831 -13.55 -2.48 14.36
N SER A 832 -14.85 -2.25 14.43
CA SER A 832 -15.85 -3.33 14.47
C SER A 832 -15.72 -4.32 13.30
N ALA A 833 -15.32 -3.85 12.11
CA ALA A 833 -15.22 -4.65 10.88
C ALA A 833 -14.00 -5.58 10.84
N ALA A 834 -13.00 -5.38 11.71
CA ALA A 834 -11.77 -6.17 11.71
C ALA A 834 -12.03 -7.69 11.83
N SER A 835 -11.20 -8.47 11.14
CA SER A 835 -11.21 -9.92 11.11
C SER A 835 -10.98 -10.52 12.49
N SER A 836 -11.32 -11.80 12.64
CA SER A 836 -11.09 -12.52 13.91
C SER A 836 -9.60 -12.62 14.28
N THR A 837 -8.72 -12.63 13.28
CA THR A 837 -7.27 -12.74 13.46
C THR A 837 -6.67 -11.45 13.99
N GLU A 838 -7.04 -10.30 13.40
CA GLU A 838 -6.57 -8.97 13.83
C GLU A 838 -7.02 -8.67 15.27
N LYS A 839 -8.27 -9.02 15.59
CA LYS A 839 -8.81 -8.94 16.96
C LYS A 839 -8.00 -9.77 17.96
N GLU A 840 -7.43 -10.90 17.55
CA GLU A 840 -6.60 -11.75 18.41
C GLU A 840 -5.18 -11.19 18.59
N VAL A 841 -4.58 -10.62 17.54
CA VAL A 841 -3.28 -9.91 17.61
C VAL A 841 -3.34 -8.76 18.62
N TYR A 842 -4.37 -7.92 18.56
CA TYR A 842 -4.55 -6.84 19.53
C TYR A 842 -4.69 -7.35 20.97
N ARG A 843 -5.47 -8.42 21.18
CA ARG A 843 -5.61 -9.03 22.51
C ARG A 843 -4.28 -9.54 23.05
N ASP A 844 -3.42 -10.07 22.19
CA ASP A 844 -2.07 -10.49 22.58
C ASP A 844 -1.21 -9.28 23.00
N ILE A 845 -1.29 -8.15 22.28
CA ILE A 845 -0.58 -6.90 22.66
C ILE A 845 -0.98 -6.44 24.06
N ILE A 846 -2.28 -6.40 24.36
CA ILE A 846 -2.79 -5.98 25.67
C ILE A 846 -2.45 -7.01 26.76
N ALA A 847 -2.57 -8.32 26.47
CA ALA A 847 -2.35 -9.39 27.43
C ALA A 847 -0.86 -9.60 27.78
N ASP A 848 0.05 -9.40 26.83
CA ASP A 848 1.50 -9.55 27.03
C ASP A 848 2.12 -8.39 27.81
N ASN A 849 1.41 -7.25 27.93
CA ASN A 849 1.91 -6.06 28.60
C ASN A 849 1.64 -6.10 30.12
N GLU A 850 2.64 -6.50 30.91
CA GLU A 850 2.55 -6.57 32.38
C GLU A 850 2.27 -5.22 33.08
N THR A 851 2.42 -4.10 32.39
CA THR A 851 2.17 -2.75 32.94
C THR A 851 0.69 -2.39 32.93
N ILE A 852 -0.11 -2.99 32.04
CA ILE A 852 -1.56 -2.82 31.99
C ILE A 852 -2.18 -3.57 33.17
N GLU A 853 -2.75 -2.83 34.12
CA GLU A 853 -3.32 -3.38 35.35
C GLU A 853 -4.72 -3.97 35.13
N ALA A 854 -5.50 -3.35 34.24
CA ALA A 854 -6.83 -3.77 33.85
C ALA A 854 -7.21 -3.19 32.49
N SER A 855 -8.04 -3.93 31.74
CA SER A 855 -8.66 -3.45 30.52
C SER A 855 -10.16 -3.79 30.52
N LEU A 856 -10.99 -3.01 29.83
CA LEU A 856 -12.44 -3.22 29.76
C LEU A 856 -12.99 -2.77 28.41
N MET A 857 -13.52 -3.73 27.65
CA MET A 857 -14.25 -3.46 26.42
C MET A 857 -15.55 -2.69 26.72
N VAL A 858 -15.78 -1.63 25.96
CA VAL A 858 -16.95 -0.76 26.06
C VAL A 858 -17.46 -0.41 24.67
N TYR A 859 -18.78 -0.26 24.55
CA TYR A 859 -19.37 0.41 23.39
C TYR A 859 -19.47 1.89 23.73
N GLN A 860 -18.89 2.71 22.88
CA GLN A 860 -18.85 4.15 22.98
C GLN A 860 -19.53 4.79 21.77
N GLU A 861 -20.43 5.72 22.04
CA GLU A 861 -21.12 6.50 21.01
C GLU A 861 -21.35 7.92 21.55
N THR A 862 -21.19 8.93 20.71
CA THR A 862 -21.53 10.32 21.08
C THR A 862 -22.97 10.59 20.65
N LEU A 863 -23.78 11.08 21.60
CA LEU A 863 -25.19 11.39 21.40
C LEU A 863 -25.44 12.88 21.63
N ASP A 864 -26.40 13.43 20.91
CA ASP A 864 -26.83 14.82 21.08
C ASP A 864 -28.00 14.95 22.07
N ALA A 865 -27.82 15.77 23.10
CA ALA A 865 -28.90 16.16 23.99
C ALA A 865 -29.45 17.53 23.59
N ASN A 866 -30.71 17.58 23.16
CA ASN A 866 -31.35 18.80 22.67
C ASN A 866 -32.60 19.17 23.50
N LYS A 867 -32.65 20.39 24.05
CA LYS A 867 -33.82 20.94 24.77
C LYS A 867 -34.02 22.41 24.44
N SER A 868 -35.29 22.81 24.21
CA SER A 868 -35.62 24.21 23.92
C SER A 868 -35.18 25.14 25.07
N GLY A 869 -34.28 26.08 24.77
CA GLY A 869 -33.73 27.04 25.73
C GLY A 869 -32.45 26.58 26.45
N VAL A 870 -31.88 25.43 26.04
CA VAL A 870 -30.57 24.92 26.47
C VAL A 870 -29.73 24.73 25.19
N THR A 871 -28.45 25.10 25.22
CA THR A 871 -27.53 24.84 24.11
C THR A 871 -27.40 23.33 23.90
N PRO A 872 -27.40 22.82 22.65
CA PRO A 872 -27.12 21.41 22.37
C PRO A 872 -25.89 20.92 23.14
N GLN A 873 -25.96 19.71 23.69
CA GLN A 873 -24.88 19.13 24.49
C GLN A 873 -24.51 17.74 24.00
N ASP A 874 -23.23 17.51 23.75
CA ASP A 874 -22.69 16.20 23.42
C ASP A 874 -22.63 15.33 24.68
N VAL A 875 -23.12 14.10 24.58
CA VAL A 875 -23.17 13.12 25.65
C VAL A 875 -22.50 11.83 25.18
N THR A 876 -21.33 11.53 25.74
CA THR A 876 -20.64 10.26 25.46
C THR A 876 -21.31 9.13 26.23
N MET A 877 -21.88 8.17 25.51
CA MET A 877 -22.47 6.97 26.07
C MET A 877 -21.40 5.90 26.25
N PHE A 878 -21.42 5.20 27.38
CA PHE A 878 -20.59 4.03 27.66
C PHE A 878 -21.47 2.83 28.03
N VAL A 879 -21.29 1.73 27.31
CA VAL A 879 -21.92 0.44 27.61
C VAL A 879 -20.82 -0.62 27.79
N PRO A 880 -20.42 -0.94 29.03
CA PRO A 880 -19.32 -1.88 29.28
C PRO A 880 -19.74 -3.33 29.04
N GLU A 881 -18.81 -4.14 28.54
CA GLU A 881 -19.01 -5.60 28.40
C GLU A 881 -19.33 -6.26 29.74
N ASN A 882 -18.62 -5.83 30.78
CA ASN A 882 -18.85 -6.26 32.15
C ASN A 882 -19.18 -5.06 33.06
N PRO A 883 -20.48 -4.76 33.29
CA PRO A 883 -20.92 -3.66 34.16
C PRO A 883 -20.31 -3.66 35.56
N ALA A 884 -19.97 -4.83 36.12
CA ALA A 884 -19.40 -4.95 37.46
C ALA A 884 -17.94 -4.49 37.55
N GLU A 885 -17.23 -4.44 36.42
CA GLU A 885 -15.82 -4.03 36.37
C GLU A 885 -15.64 -2.53 36.08
N LEU A 886 -16.68 -1.85 35.59
CA LEU A 886 -16.65 -0.42 35.29
C LEU A 886 -16.20 0.43 36.49
N ASP A 887 -16.55 0.05 37.72
CA ASP A 887 -16.14 0.75 38.96
C ASP A 887 -14.61 0.87 39.13
N GLN A 888 -13.81 0.07 38.41
CA GLN A 888 -12.34 0.17 38.40
C GLN A 888 -11.82 1.31 37.52
N PHE A 889 -12.60 1.71 36.51
CA PHE A 889 -12.28 2.71 35.50
C PHE A 889 -13.05 4.01 35.75
N VAL A 890 -14.31 3.94 36.17
CA VAL A 890 -15.18 5.10 36.42
C VAL A 890 -15.92 4.95 37.74
N GLN A 891 -15.87 5.97 38.61
CA GLN A 891 -16.57 5.99 39.88
C GLN A 891 -18.02 6.49 39.73
N LEU A 892 -19.00 5.58 39.77
CA LEU A 892 -20.43 5.92 39.69
C LEU A 892 -21.02 6.33 41.05
N LYS A 893 -20.63 7.52 41.52
CA LYS A 893 -21.04 8.03 42.84
C LYS A 893 -21.66 9.41 42.79
N ASN A 894 -22.75 9.63 43.53
CA ASN A 894 -23.30 10.97 43.71
C ASN A 894 -22.45 11.82 44.65
N ARG A 895 -22.11 13.05 44.24
CA ARG A 895 -21.25 13.98 44.99
C ARG A 895 -21.85 14.40 46.35
N THR A 896 -23.16 14.63 46.41
CA THR A 896 -23.82 15.23 47.58
C THR A 896 -24.32 14.19 48.58
N SER A 897 -24.96 13.11 48.09
CA SER A 897 -25.46 12.02 48.96
C SER A 897 -24.38 10.98 49.30
N ALA A 898 -23.30 10.93 48.52
CA ALA A 898 -22.30 9.86 48.54
C ALA A 898 -22.87 8.45 48.26
N GLU A 899 -24.05 8.37 47.66
CA GLU A 899 -24.67 7.15 47.15
C GLU A 899 -23.89 6.63 45.95
N THR A 900 -23.64 5.32 45.92
CA THR A 900 -23.00 4.61 44.81
C THR A 900 -24.07 3.88 44.01
N PHE A 901 -24.02 3.99 42.68
CA PHE A 901 -24.98 3.35 41.78
C PHE A 901 -24.39 2.07 41.18
N ASP A 902 -25.25 1.09 40.94
CA ASP A 902 -24.91 -0.17 40.32
C ASP A 902 -25.58 -0.24 38.95
N LEU A 903 -24.78 -0.27 37.89
CA LEU A 903 -25.23 -0.17 36.50
C LEU A 903 -26.20 -1.30 36.08
N GLU A 904 -26.10 -2.48 36.71
CA GLU A 904 -27.03 -3.59 36.48
C GLU A 904 -28.42 -3.34 37.09
N LYS A 905 -28.51 -2.55 38.17
CA LYS A 905 -29.73 -2.41 38.98
C LYS A 905 -30.42 -1.07 38.81
N ASP A 906 -29.65 0.00 38.65
CA ASP A 906 -30.13 1.35 38.84
C ASP A 906 -30.69 1.99 37.57
N GLY A 907 -30.41 1.46 36.37
CA GLY A 907 -30.88 2.02 35.11
C GLY A 907 -29.82 2.87 34.41
N ALA A 908 -30.26 3.86 33.60
CA ALA A 908 -29.37 4.80 32.93
C ALA A 908 -28.74 5.80 33.93
N ILE A 909 -27.42 5.88 33.98
CA ILE A 909 -26.73 6.77 34.92
C ILE A 909 -26.15 7.95 34.15
N ILE A 910 -26.53 9.18 34.54
CA ILE A 910 -26.09 10.40 33.87
C ILE A 910 -25.26 11.30 34.79
N THR A 911 -24.51 12.22 34.21
CA THR A 911 -23.73 13.21 34.95
C THR A 911 -24.59 14.29 35.63
N GLU A 912 -24.11 14.82 36.77
CA GLU A 912 -24.79 15.87 37.58
C GLU A 912 -25.10 17.14 36.79
N LYS A 913 -24.17 17.58 35.94
CA LYS A 913 -24.34 18.80 35.16
C LYS A 913 -25.39 18.63 34.06
N LEU A 914 -25.36 17.52 33.32
CA LEU A 914 -26.39 17.18 32.34
C LEU A 914 -27.79 17.13 32.97
N ALA A 915 -27.91 16.45 34.13
CA ALA A 915 -29.16 16.39 34.87
C ALA A 915 -29.70 17.78 35.26
N THR A 916 -28.80 18.70 35.63
CA THR A 916 -29.15 20.07 36.02
C THR A 916 -29.61 20.91 34.83
N LEU A 917 -28.93 20.82 33.68
CA LEU A 917 -29.27 21.58 32.47
C LEU A 917 -30.62 21.14 31.88
N PHE A 918 -30.84 19.83 31.81
CA PHE A 918 -32.07 19.27 31.26
C PHE A 918 -33.20 19.21 32.29
N GLU A 919 -32.94 19.62 33.53
CA GLU A 919 -33.88 19.63 34.66
C GLU A 919 -34.52 18.25 34.91
N VAL A 920 -33.71 17.19 34.84
CA VAL A 920 -34.13 15.80 35.04
C VAL A 920 -33.61 15.26 36.37
N GLU A 921 -34.44 14.49 37.08
CA GLU A 921 -34.07 13.77 38.30
C GLU A 921 -34.21 12.24 38.11
N LYS A 922 -33.82 11.46 39.12
CA LYS A 922 -34.01 10.00 39.11
C LYS A 922 -35.49 9.66 38.89
N GLY A 923 -35.78 8.94 37.81
CA GLY A 923 -37.10 8.50 37.38
C GLY A 923 -37.72 9.30 36.24
N ASP A 924 -37.09 10.40 35.81
CA ASP A 924 -37.50 11.17 34.63
C ASP A 924 -36.90 10.57 33.35
N ASP A 925 -37.52 10.85 32.20
CA ASP A 925 -37.03 10.43 30.89
C ASP A 925 -36.18 11.54 30.26
N LEU A 926 -35.04 11.15 29.68
CA LEU A 926 -34.16 12.01 28.89
C LEU A 926 -34.13 11.47 27.46
N THR A 927 -34.38 12.34 26.48
CA THR A 927 -34.28 12.02 25.05
C THR A 927 -32.97 12.55 24.51
N LEU A 928 -32.23 11.68 23.84
CA LEU A 928 -30.97 11.92 23.15
C LEU A 928 -31.15 11.54 21.68
N THR A 929 -30.33 12.10 20.81
CA THR A 929 -30.33 11.80 19.38
C THR A 929 -29.00 11.14 19.00
N THR A 930 -29.01 10.07 18.21
CA THR A 930 -27.80 9.45 17.65
C THR A 930 -27.30 10.24 16.44
N ALA A 931 -26.11 9.89 15.91
CA ALA A 931 -25.57 10.51 14.70
C ALA A 931 -26.50 10.35 13.47
N ASP A 932 -27.25 9.25 13.40
CA ASP A 932 -28.24 8.97 12.34
C ASP A 932 -29.60 9.68 12.55
N ASP A 933 -29.64 10.68 13.44
CA ASP A 933 -30.85 11.43 13.81
C ASP A 933 -31.95 10.58 14.50
N ASP A 934 -31.61 9.39 15.01
CA ASP A 934 -32.53 8.50 15.73
C ASP A 934 -32.68 8.91 17.21
N ALA A 935 -33.93 9.01 17.69
CA ALA A 935 -34.23 9.44 19.04
C ALA A 935 -34.16 8.28 20.07
N LEU A 936 -33.15 8.30 20.94
CA LEU A 936 -32.98 7.41 22.08
C LEU A 936 -33.59 8.01 23.35
N THR A 937 -34.60 7.36 23.94
CA THR A 937 -35.19 7.79 25.22
C THR A 937 -34.77 6.88 26.37
N VAL A 938 -34.10 7.45 27.36
CA VAL A 938 -33.59 6.74 28.54
C VAL A 938 -34.26 7.22 29.82
N THR A 939 -34.66 6.30 30.70
CA THR A 939 -35.16 6.67 32.03
C THR A 939 -33.99 6.79 33.01
N VAL A 940 -33.83 7.97 33.60
CA VAL A 940 -32.71 8.30 34.49
C VAL A 940 -32.78 7.49 35.78
N GLY A 941 -31.82 6.60 35.95
CA GLY A 941 -31.62 5.72 37.08
C GLY A 941 -30.77 6.28 38.21
N GLY A 942 -29.79 7.12 37.86
CA GLY A 942 -28.84 7.71 38.80
C GLY A 942 -28.18 8.97 38.26
N VAL A 943 -27.67 9.80 39.17
CA VAL A 943 -26.96 11.04 38.84
C VAL A 943 -25.61 11.03 39.55
N VAL A 944 -24.52 11.04 38.79
CA VAL A 944 -23.13 10.87 39.28
C VAL A 944 -22.29 12.14 39.21
N GLU A 945 -21.28 12.19 40.07
CA GLU A 945 -20.24 13.24 40.13
C GLU A 945 -19.40 13.20 38.84
N ASN A 946 -19.38 14.31 38.09
CA ASN A 946 -18.52 14.50 36.93
C ASN A 946 -18.25 16.00 36.73
N TYR A 947 -17.03 16.36 36.36
CA TYR A 947 -16.58 17.76 36.29
C TYR A 947 -16.31 18.26 34.87
N ALA A 948 -15.96 17.38 33.94
CA ALA A 948 -15.71 17.73 32.55
C ALA A 948 -16.46 16.77 31.62
N GLY A 949 -17.20 17.30 30.64
CA GLY A 949 -18.01 16.52 29.71
C GLY A 949 -19.34 16.01 30.29
N HIS A 950 -20.14 15.40 29.43
CA HIS A 950 -21.35 14.70 29.80
C HIS A 950 -21.27 13.24 29.39
N TYR A 951 -21.63 12.37 30.32
CA TYR A 951 -21.59 10.93 30.13
C TYR A 951 -22.93 10.30 30.48
N LEU A 952 -23.26 9.28 29.70
CA LEU A 952 -24.36 8.36 29.93
C LEU A 952 -23.78 6.95 30.09
N TYR A 953 -24.04 6.29 31.21
CA TYR A 953 -23.65 4.90 31.41
C TYR A 953 -24.89 4.02 31.35
N LEU A 954 -24.86 2.98 30.51
CA LEU A 954 -25.92 1.96 30.40
C LEU A 954 -25.34 0.55 30.60
N SER A 955 -26.15 -0.39 31.10
CA SER A 955 -25.81 -1.81 31.01
C SER A 955 -26.20 -2.40 29.65
N PRO A 956 -25.54 -3.47 29.17
CA PRO A 956 -25.88 -4.14 27.93
C PRO A 956 -27.37 -4.51 27.84
N ASP A 957 -27.92 -5.07 28.92
CA ASP A 957 -29.35 -5.42 29.03
C ASP A 957 -30.30 -4.24 28.77
N ILE A 958 -29.91 -3.03 29.19
CA ILE A 958 -30.73 -1.82 29.00
C ILE A 958 -30.61 -1.33 27.56
N TYR A 959 -29.40 -1.29 27.03
CA TYR A 959 -29.16 -0.86 25.65
C TYR A 959 -29.87 -1.77 24.63
N GLU A 960 -29.71 -3.09 24.76
CA GLU A 960 -30.39 -4.10 23.92
C GLU A 960 -31.93 -4.09 24.08
N SER A 961 -32.45 -3.52 25.18
CA SER A 961 -33.90 -3.33 25.34
C SER A 961 -34.43 -2.12 24.57
N MET A 962 -33.55 -1.17 24.23
CA MET A 962 -33.88 0.09 23.54
C MET A 962 -33.66 -0.03 22.03
N GLN A 963 -32.59 -0.70 21.61
CA GLN A 963 -32.27 -0.95 20.21
C GLN A 963 -32.39 -2.44 19.87
N SER A 964 -32.71 -2.77 18.61
CA SER A 964 -32.87 -4.17 18.16
C SER A 964 -31.58 -4.78 17.59
N THR A 965 -30.45 -4.11 17.79
CA THR A 965 -29.12 -4.41 17.26
C THR A 965 -28.31 -5.21 18.28
N VAL A 966 -27.45 -6.11 17.80
CA VAL A 966 -26.48 -6.81 18.66
C VAL A 966 -25.37 -5.82 19.00
N LEU A 967 -25.03 -5.71 20.28
CA LEU A 967 -23.98 -4.81 20.75
C LEU A 967 -22.60 -5.35 20.33
N GLU A 968 -21.88 -4.59 19.51
CA GLU A 968 -20.46 -4.81 19.22
C GLU A 968 -19.62 -3.75 19.92
N TYR A 969 -18.58 -4.15 20.65
CA TYR A 969 -17.73 -3.23 21.40
C TYR A 969 -16.70 -2.60 20.47
N ASN A 970 -16.67 -1.27 20.45
CA ASN A 970 -15.85 -0.46 19.56
C ASN A 970 -14.78 0.36 20.30
N ALA A 971 -14.61 0.14 21.61
CA ALA A 971 -13.54 0.76 22.37
C ALA A 971 -13.08 -0.12 23.55
N GLU A 972 -11.85 0.08 24.01
CA GLU A 972 -11.32 -0.53 25.23
C GLU A 972 -10.71 0.53 26.16
N LEU A 973 -11.14 0.52 27.42
CA LEU A 973 -10.57 1.35 28.47
C LEU A 973 -9.34 0.66 29.04
N LEU A 974 -8.20 1.33 29.08
CA LEU A 974 -6.95 0.81 29.63
C LEU A 974 -6.59 1.52 30.93
N LYS A 975 -6.17 0.73 31.91
CA LYS A 975 -5.68 1.22 33.20
C LYS A 975 -4.24 0.80 33.45
N TYR A 976 -3.36 1.75 33.72
CA TYR A 976 -1.92 1.51 33.93
C TYR A 976 -1.26 2.67 34.71
N PRO A 977 -0.12 2.44 35.39
CA PRO A 977 0.64 3.52 36.00
C PRO A 977 1.27 4.42 34.92
N TYR A 978 0.86 5.69 34.88
CA TYR A 978 1.36 6.65 33.91
C TYR A 978 2.91 6.75 33.88
N SER A 979 3.46 6.67 32.67
CA SER A 979 4.86 6.96 32.33
C SER A 979 4.93 7.40 30.87
N GLU A 980 5.56 8.54 30.60
CA GLU A 980 5.68 9.10 29.23
C GLU A 980 6.34 8.11 28.25
N ASP A 981 7.42 7.43 28.68
CA ASP A 981 8.09 6.39 27.89
C ASP A 981 7.16 5.19 27.58
N PHE A 982 6.26 4.85 28.52
CA PHE A 982 5.38 3.69 28.36
C PHE A 982 4.23 4.00 27.42
N GLU A 983 3.62 5.18 27.50
CA GLU A 983 2.58 5.59 26.56
C GLU A 983 3.13 5.73 25.14
N ALA A 984 4.39 6.17 24.98
CA ALA A 984 5.04 6.17 23.67
C ALA A 984 5.23 4.74 23.12
N GLU A 985 5.73 3.80 23.93
CA GLU A 985 5.87 2.39 23.53
C GLU A 985 4.53 1.72 23.24
N LEU A 986 3.51 1.99 24.07
CA LEU A 986 2.15 1.49 23.87
C LEU A 986 1.54 2.08 22.59
N SER A 987 1.72 3.37 22.34
CA SER A 987 1.25 4.00 21.10
C SER A 987 1.87 3.35 19.87
N ASP A 988 3.19 3.15 19.86
CA ASP A 988 3.89 2.50 18.75
C ASP A 988 3.39 1.07 18.53
N ALA A 989 3.16 0.31 19.61
CA ALA A 989 2.65 -1.05 19.52
C ALA A 989 1.19 -1.11 19.03
N LEU A 990 0.35 -0.16 19.46
CA LEU A 990 -1.06 -0.09 19.07
C LEU A 990 -1.24 0.44 17.64
N SER A 991 -0.38 1.34 17.18
CA SER A 991 -0.39 1.83 15.78
C SER A 991 -0.01 0.74 14.76
N ASP A 992 0.59 -0.36 15.21
CA ASP A 992 0.92 -1.52 14.38
C ASP A 992 -0.23 -2.54 14.23
N SER A 993 -1.38 -2.30 14.87
CA SER A 993 -2.54 -3.20 14.88
C SER A 993 -3.66 -2.67 13.99
N ASP A 994 -4.04 -3.43 12.96
CA ASP A 994 -5.14 -3.08 12.04
C ASP A 994 -6.51 -2.99 12.73
N TYR A 995 -6.67 -3.60 13.91
CA TYR A 995 -7.89 -3.47 14.71
C TYR A 995 -8.02 -2.12 15.43
N VAL A 996 -6.95 -1.33 15.55
CA VAL A 996 -6.93 -0.07 16.33
C VAL A 996 -7.10 1.12 15.39
N ILE A 997 -8.18 1.89 15.58
CA ILE A 997 -8.42 3.12 14.82
C ILE A 997 -7.60 4.28 15.38
N THR A 998 -7.68 4.48 16.70
CA THR A 998 -6.96 5.56 17.39
C THR A 998 -6.89 5.29 18.89
N THR A 999 -5.91 5.89 19.58
CA THR A 999 -5.78 5.82 21.04
C THR A 999 -5.83 7.22 21.62
N SER A 1000 -6.76 7.44 22.57
CA SER A 1000 -6.92 8.70 23.29
C SER A 1000 -6.38 8.58 24.72
N TYR A 1001 -5.41 9.43 25.06
CA TYR A 1001 -4.76 9.45 26.38
C TYR A 1001 -5.35 10.53 27.29
N ASN A 1002 -5.72 10.15 28.52
CA ASN A 1002 -6.23 11.08 29.52
C ASN A 1002 -5.17 12.09 29.99
N GLN A 1003 -3.87 11.78 29.91
CA GLN A 1003 -2.81 12.72 30.30
C GLN A 1003 -2.75 13.95 29.37
N SER A 1004 -3.00 13.79 28.08
CA SER A 1004 -3.08 14.92 27.14
C SER A 1004 -4.26 15.83 27.50
N MET A 1005 -5.42 15.23 27.81
CA MET A 1005 -6.61 15.97 28.27
C MET A 1005 -6.37 16.66 29.62
N LEU A 1006 -5.63 16.02 30.53
CA LEU A 1006 -5.20 16.57 31.82
C LEU A 1006 -4.37 17.85 31.65
N ASN A 1007 -3.36 17.81 30.78
CA ASN A 1007 -2.48 18.95 30.53
C ASN A 1007 -3.27 20.13 29.93
N LEU A 1008 -4.07 19.87 28.89
CA LEU A 1008 -4.95 20.88 28.27
C LEU A 1008 -5.88 21.52 29.31
N PHE A 1009 -6.44 20.72 30.21
CA PHE A 1009 -7.31 21.23 31.26
C PHE A 1009 -6.53 22.07 32.29
N GLU A 1010 -5.33 21.64 32.69
CA GLU A 1010 -4.47 22.38 33.64
C GLU A 1010 -4.07 23.76 33.08
N ASP A 1011 -3.64 23.81 31.82
CA ASP A 1011 -3.25 25.05 31.13
C ASP A 1011 -4.45 26.01 31.00
N SER A 1012 -5.61 25.48 30.59
CA SER A 1012 -6.87 26.25 30.54
C SER A 1012 -7.26 26.81 31.92
N MET A 1013 -7.08 26.04 32.99
CA MET A 1013 -7.34 26.48 34.36
C MET A 1013 -6.32 27.52 34.88
N GLU A 1014 -5.05 27.47 34.44
CA GLU A 1014 -4.04 28.46 34.79
C GLU A 1014 -4.39 29.86 34.24
N SER A 1015 -4.93 29.95 33.02
CA SER A 1015 -5.37 31.22 32.42
C SER A 1015 -6.46 31.91 33.27
N LEU A 1016 -7.44 31.15 33.77
CA LEU A 1016 -8.49 31.62 34.67
C LEU A 1016 -7.91 32.07 36.03
N ASN A 1017 -6.86 31.42 36.52
CA ASN A 1017 -6.19 31.80 37.77
C ASN A 1017 -5.67 33.25 37.71
N ILE A 1018 -5.16 33.69 36.55
CA ILE A 1018 -4.69 35.08 36.38
C ILE A 1018 -5.86 36.07 36.51
N VAL A 1019 -7.01 35.77 35.91
CA VAL A 1019 -8.25 36.58 36.06
C VAL A 1019 -8.64 36.69 37.54
N VAL A 1020 -8.62 35.56 38.26
CA VAL A 1020 -8.92 35.52 39.69
C VAL A 1020 -7.92 36.35 40.51
N VAL A 1021 -6.64 36.33 40.18
CA VAL A 1021 -5.64 37.18 40.82
C VAL A 1021 -5.93 38.66 40.57
N VAL A 1022 -6.29 39.07 39.35
CA VAL A 1022 -6.68 40.44 39.01
C VAL A 1022 -7.89 40.90 39.83
N LEU A 1023 -8.88 40.02 40.02
CA LEU A 1023 -10.05 40.24 40.86
C LEU A 1023 -9.65 40.45 42.33
N ILE A 1024 -8.77 39.60 42.87
CA ILE A 1024 -8.28 39.69 44.26
C ILE A 1024 -7.50 40.99 44.48
N VAL A 1025 -6.60 41.36 43.56
CA VAL A 1025 -5.82 42.60 43.64
C VAL A 1025 -6.73 43.82 43.61
N SER A 1026 -7.77 43.81 42.76
CA SER A 1026 -8.76 44.87 42.67
C SER A 1026 -9.60 44.99 43.94
N ALA A 1027 -10.06 43.86 44.48
CA ALA A 1027 -10.80 43.80 45.74
C ALA A 1027 -9.96 44.28 46.93
N ALA A 1028 -8.66 43.92 46.94
CA ALA A 1028 -7.68 44.38 47.91
C ALA A 1028 -7.45 45.91 47.84
N GLY A 1029 -7.30 46.46 46.63
CA GLY A 1029 -7.19 47.90 46.40
C GLY A 1029 -8.43 48.66 46.88
N LEU A 1030 -9.62 48.14 46.60
CA LEU A 1030 -10.88 48.67 47.13
C LEU A 1030 -10.91 48.60 48.66
N ALA A 1031 -10.56 47.46 49.25
CA ALA A 1031 -10.52 47.26 50.70
C ALA A 1031 -9.65 48.31 51.39
N PHE A 1032 -8.46 48.57 50.85
CA PHE A 1032 -7.54 49.58 51.36
C PHE A 1032 -8.16 50.98 51.34
N ILE A 1033 -8.76 51.40 50.22
CA ILE A 1033 -9.37 52.73 50.09
C ILE A 1033 -10.58 52.88 51.02
N VAL A 1034 -11.43 51.87 51.09
CA VAL A 1034 -12.62 51.84 51.97
C VAL A 1034 -12.19 51.93 53.44
N LEU A 1035 -11.25 51.10 53.88
CA LEU A 1035 -10.72 51.10 55.25
C LEU A 1035 -10.04 52.43 55.59
N TYR A 1036 -9.25 52.98 54.66
CA TYR A 1036 -8.61 54.28 54.82
C TYR A 1036 -9.64 55.38 55.05
N ASN A 1037 -10.68 55.42 54.21
CA ASN A 1037 -11.70 56.45 54.29
C ASN A 1037 -12.53 56.35 55.58
N LEU A 1038 -12.98 55.14 55.93
CA LEU A 1038 -13.74 54.88 57.17
C LEU A 1038 -12.91 55.24 58.42
N THR A 1039 -11.61 54.88 58.44
CA THR A 1039 -10.70 55.24 59.53
C THR A 1039 -10.48 56.75 59.60
N ASN A 1040 -10.26 57.41 58.46
CA ASN A 1040 -10.06 58.84 58.39
C ASN A 1040 -11.31 59.62 58.85
N ILE A 1041 -12.51 59.15 58.51
CA ILE A 1041 -13.78 59.69 59.02
C ILE A 1041 -13.84 59.54 60.55
N ASN A 1042 -13.54 58.35 61.08
CA ASN A 1042 -13.56 58.08 62.53
C ASN A 1042 -12.59 59.01 63.29
N VAL A 1043 -11.37 59.18 62.77
CA VAL A 1043 -10.37 60.11 63.33
C VAL A 1043 -10.85 61.57 63.24
N SER A 1044 -11.37 62.01 62.09
CA SER A 1044 -11.87 63.38 61.88
C SER A 1044 -13.01 63.72 62.84
N GLU A 1045 -13.88 62.75 63.14
CA GLU A 1045 -14.99 62.93 64.08
C GLU A 1045 -14.54 63.05 65.53
N ARG A 1046 -13.44 62.40 65.88
CA ARG A 1046 -12.89 62.38 67.24
C ARG A 1046 -11.70 63.31 67.42
N ILE A 1047 -11.36 64.12 66.41
CA ILE A 1047 -10.15 64.95 66.43
C ILE A 1047 -10.06 65.81 67.70
N ARG A 1048 -11.17 66.39 68.14
CA ARG A 1048 -11.25 67.18 69.39
C ARG A 1048 -11.04 66.32 70.63
N GLU A 1049 -11.67 65.14 70.70
CA GLU A 1049 -11.47 64.20 71.81
C GLU A 1049 -10.00 63.77 71.91
N LEU A 1050 -9.36 63.50 70.77
CA LEU A 1050 -7.95 63.14 70.69
C LEU A 1050 -7.03 64.29 71.09
N SER A 1051 -7.32 65.52 70.65
CA SER A 1051 -6.59 66.72 71.08
C SER A 1051 -6.71 66.93 72.58
N THR A 1052 -7.89 66.72 73.18
CA THR A 1052 -8.07 66.82 74.65
C THR A 1052 -7.27 65.75 75.37
N ILE A 1053 -7.28 64.50 74.88
CA ILE A 1053 -6.53 63.38 75.47
C ILE A 1053 -5.01 63.64 75.39
N LYS A 1054 -4.51 64.23 74.29
CA LYS A 1054 -3.11 64.66 74.17
C LYS A 1054 -2.74 65.77 75.15
N VAL A 1055 -3.60 66.79 75.31
CA VAL A 1055 -3.39 67.86 76.30
C VAL A 1055 -3.36 67.31 77.73
N LEU A 1056 -4.09 66.22 78.00
CA LEU A 1056 -4.08 65.51 79.28
C LEU A 1056 -2.83 64.64 79.50
N GLY A 1057 -1.88 64.61 78.55
CA GLY A 1057 -0.57 63.96 78.73
C GLY A 1057 -0.46 62.52 78.22
N PHE A 1058 -1.44 62.03 77.44
CA PHE A 1058 -1.36 60.70 76.84
C PHE A 1058 -0.30 60.64 75.74
N TYR A 1059 0.41 59.51 75.64
CA TYR A 1059 1.41 59.27 74.60
C TYR A 1059 0.76 59.02 73.23
N ASP A 1060 1.50 59.30 72.15
CA ASP A 1060 1.01 59.11 70.77
C ASP A 1060 0.45 57.69 70.51
N ASN A 1061 1.09 56.67 71.10
CA ASN A 1061 0.65 55.27 70.98
C ASN A 1061 -0.66 55.00 71.73
N GLU A 1062 -0.90 55.66 72.87
CA GLU A 1062 -2.14 55.50 73.63
C GLU A 1062 -3.31 56.15 72.91
N VAL A 1063 -3.08 57.34 72.33
CA VAL A 1063 -4.05 58.06 71.48
C VAL A 1063 -4.42 57.24 70.24
N THR A 1064 -3.42 56.62 69.63
CA THR A 1064 -3.58 55.73 68.46
C THR A 1064 -4.38 54.49 68.83
N MET A 1065 -4.03 53.83 69.93
CA MET A 1065 -4.71 52.61 70.39
C MET A 1065 -6.15 52.87 70.84
N TYR A 1066 -6.46 54.09 71.30
CA TYR A 1066 -7.83 54.48 71.64
C TYR A 1066 -8.80 54.35 70.46
N ILE A 1067 -8.38 54.77 69.26
CA ILE A 1067 -9.19 54.61 68.03
C ILE A 1067 -9.05 53.20 67.46
N TYR A 1068 -7.83 52.68 67.43
CA TYR A 1068 -7.56 51.41 66.77
C TYR A 1068 -8.34 50.24 67.37
N ARG A 1069 -8.57 50.23 68.69
CA ARG A 1069 -9.40 49.21 69.36
C ARG A 1069 -10.81 49.11 68.78
N GLU A 1070 -11.42 50.24 68.41
CA GLU A 1070 -12.74 50.24 67.79
C GLU A 1070 -12.70 49.73 66.36
N ASN A 1071 -11.70 50.18 65.59
CA ASN A 1071 -11.53 49.74 64.21
C ASN A 1071 -11.25 48.23 64.13
N ILE A 1072 -10.43 47.66 65.02
CA ILE A 1072 -10.21 46.20 65.07
C ILE A 1072 -11.52 45.46 65.33
N ILE A 1073 -12.35 45.90 66.29
CA ILE A 1073 -13.63 45.24 66.58
C ILE A 1073 -14.55 45.31 65.35
N LEU A 1074 -14.60 46.47 64.67
CA LEU A 1074 -15.37 46.64 63.44
C LEU A 1074 -14.84 45.78 62.29
N THR A 1075 -13.51 45.67 62.16
CA THR A 1075 -12.85 44.81 61.17
C THR A 1075 -13.17 43.34 61.44
N LEU A 1076 -13.08 42.87 62.68
CA LEU A 1076 -13.43 41.49 63.04
C LEU A 1076 -14.92 41.19 62.79
N MET A 1077 -15.82 42.12 63.14
CA MET A 1077 -17.24 41.98 62.80
C MET A 1077 -17.46 41.98 61.27
N GLY A 1078 -16.72 42.81 60.55
CA GLY A 1078 -16.72 42.87 59.09
C GLY A 1078 -16.23 41.58 58.45
N ILE A 1079 -15.16 40.95 58.97
CA ILE A 1079 -14.64 39.67 58.50
C ILE A 1079 -15.67 38.56 58.71
N VAL A 1080 -16.30 38.48 59.90
CA VAL A 1080 -17.33 37.47 60.18
C VAL A 1080 -18.55 37.64 59.26
N ALA A 1081 -19.05 38.87 59.11
CA ALA A 1081 -20.14 39.16 58.18
C ALA A 1081 -19.73 38.92 56.72
N GLY A 1082 -18.47 39.24 56.38
CA GLY A 1082 -17.88 39.03 55.07
C GLY A 1082 -17.73 37.56 54.73
N GLY A 1083 -17.49 36.68 55.71
CA GLY A 1083 -17.55 35.23 55.53
C GLY A 1083 -18.93 34.75 55.05
N LEU A 1084 -20.01 35.27 55.65
CA LEU A 1084 -21.37 34.93 55.25
C LEU A 1084 -21.71 35.47 53.85
N PHE A 1085 -21.43 36.75 53.60
CA PHE A 1085 -21.70 37.36 52.30
C PHE A 1085 -20.78 36.81 51.19
N GLY A 1086 -19.53 36.47 51.51
CA GLY A 1086 -18.58 35.86 50.60
C GLY A 1086 -19.01 34.46 50.18
N ARG A 1087 -19.57 33.65 51.11
CA ARG A 1087 -20.16 32.35 50.74
C ARG A 1087 -21.33 32.51 49.77
N LEU A 1088 -22.24 33.45 50.04
CA LEU A 1088 -23.39 33.70 49.17
C LEU A 1088 -22.93 34.19 47.79
N LEU A 1089 -21.98 35.11 47.76
CA LEU A 1089 -21.44 35.65 46.52
C LEU A 1089 -20.66 34.58 45.74
N HIS A 1090 -19.91 33.71 46.42
CA HIS A 1090 -19.21 32.60 45.78
C HIS A 1090 -20.16 31.59 45.13
N ILE A 1091 -21.21 31.16 45.83
CA ILE A 1091 -22.23 30.26 45.24
C ILE A 1091 -22.88 30.93 44.03
N PHE A 1092 -23.28 32.18 44.17
CA PHE A 1092 -23.90 32.93 43.07
C PHE A 1092 -22.98 33.11 41.87
N VAL A 1093 -21.68 33.39 42.09
CA VAL A 1093 -20.70 33.51 41.00
C VAL A 1093 -20.47 32.18 40.31
N LEU A 1094 -20.35 31.07 41.04
CA LEU A 1094 -20.13 29.77 40.44
C LEU A 1094 -21.32 29.31 39.58
N ASP A 1095 -22.54 29.56 40.05
CA ASP A 1095 -23.78 29.20 39.34
C ASP A 1095 -23.96 29.99 38.03
N THR A 1096 -23.48 31.24 37.99
CA THR A 1096 -23.57 32.09 36.78
C THR A 1096 -22.36 31.96 35.86
N ALA A 1097 -21.21 31.51 36.36
CA ALA A 1097 -19.97 31.42 35.57
C ALA A 1097 -19.61 30.00 35.14
N SER A 1098 -20.37 28.97 35.56
CA SER A 1098 -20.15 27.59 35.13
C SER A 1098 -20.58 27.40 33.67
N MET A 1099 -19.79 26.67 32.89
CA MET A 1099 -20.17 26.24 31.54
C MET A 1099 -21.24 25.17 31.58
N ASP A 1100 -21.83 24.89 30.43
CA ASP A 1100 -22.77 23.78 30.27
C ASP A 1100 -22.03 22.43 30.28
N ASN A 1101 -20.92 22.29 29.56
CA ASN A 1101 -20.11 21.05 29.52
C ASN A 1101 -19.17 20.82 30.73
N MET A 1102 -19.07 21.77 31.68
CA MET A 1102 -18.10 21.71 32.78
C MET A 1102 -18.69 22.19 34.11
N MET A 1103 -18.49 21.40 35.16
CA MET A 1103 -18.93 21.74 36.52
C MET A 1103 -17.75 22.27 37.35
N PHE A 1104 -17.86 23.50 37.87
CA PHE A 1104 -16.89 23.98 38.86
C PHE A 1104 -17.07 23.31 40.22
N ASN A 1105 -15.98 23.08 40.96
CA ASN A 1105 -16.08 22.55 42.31
C ASN A 1105 -16.75 23.58 43.26
N PRO A 1106 -17.96 23.31 43.79
CA PRO A 1106 -18.69 24.29 44.60
C PRO A 1106 -18.17 24.38 46.05
N SER A 1107 -17.11 23.64 46.39
CA SER A 1107 -16.58 23.59 47.75
C SER A 1107 -15.74 24.83 48.07
N LEU A 1108 -16.18 25.58 49.09
CA LEU A 1108 -15.43 26.72 49.60
C LEU A 1108 -14.53 26.28 50.77
N SER A 1109 -13.23 26.17 50.49
CA SER A 1109 -12.23 25.76 51.48
C SER A 1109 -12.13 26.75 52.65
N TRP A 1110 -11.81 26.23 53.85
CA TRP A 1110 -11.59 27.08 55.03
C TRP A 1110 -10.39 28.03 54.86
N THR A 1111 -9.41 27.66 54.03
CA THR A 1111 -8.22 28.48 53.74
C THR A 1111 -8.59 29.79 53.05
N SER A 1112 -9.59 29.81 52.15
CA SER A 1112 -10.09 31.04 51.52
C SER A 1112 -10.61 32.06 52.56
N TYR A 1113 -11.32 31.59 53.60
CA TYR A 1113 -11.73 32.45 54.72
C TYR A 1113 -10.55 32.98 55.52
N LEU A 1114 -9.55 32.12 55.77
CA LEU A 1114 -8.36 32.48 56.52
C LEU A 1114 -7.53 33.54 55.78
N TYR A 1115 -7.27 33.34 54.48
CA TYR A 1115 -6.52 34.29 53.67
C TYR A 1115 -7.24 35.64 53.57
N ALA A 1116 -8.56 35.65 53.33
CA ALA A 1116 -9.32 36.88 53.32
C ALA A 1116 -9.30 37.62 54.68
N ALA A 1117 -9.38 36.89 55.79
CA ALA A 1117 -9.29 37.46 57.13
C ALA A 1117 -7.91 38.07 57.40
N ILE A 1118 -6.84 37.36 57.03
CA ILE A 1118 -5.46 37.84 57.16
C ILE A 1118 -5.26 39.09 56.30
N LEU A 1119 -5.62 39.05 55.02
CA LEU A 1119 -5.45 40.16 54.09
C LEU A 1119 -6.21 41.42 54.57
N THR A 1120 -7.45 41.24 55.03
CA THR A 1120 -8.27 42.33 55.59
C THR A 1120 -7.64 42.92 56.86
N MET A 1121 -7.07 42.09 57.73
CA MET A 1121 -6.35 42.53 58.94
C MET A 1121 -5.04 43.27 58.59
N VAL A 1122 -4.32 42.81 57.56
CA VAL A 1122 -3.12 43.46 57.04
C VAL A 1122 -3.46 44.85 56.53
N PHE A 1123 -4.50 45.01 55.70
CA PHE A 1123 -4.93 46.34 55.22
C PHE A 1123 -5.43 47.25 56.34
N SER A 1124 -6.20 46.72 57.28
CA SER A 1124 -6.65 47.49 58.46
C SER A 1124 -5.46 48.00 59.27
N THR A 1125 -4.43 47.17 59.45
CA THR A 1125 -3.19 47.54 60.14
C THR A 1125 -2.37 48.56 59.33
N MET A 1126 -2.23 48.38 58.02
CA MET A 1126 -1.52 49.30 57.13
C MET A 1126 -2.16 50.71 57.16
N VAL A 1127 -3.49 50.77 57.06
CA VAL A 1127 -4.26 52.01 57.21
C VAL A 1127 -4.02 52.63 58.58
N MET A 1128 -4.00 51.82 59.64
CA MET A 1128 -3.74 52.33 60.99
C MET A 1128 -2.32 52.91 61.13
N LEU A 1129 -1.30 52.28 60.55
CA LEU A 1129 0.07 52.79 60.54
C LEU A 1129 0.16 54.15 59.82
N MET A 1130 -0.54 54.30 58.70
CA MET A 1130 -0.64 55.60 58.02
C MET A 1130 -1.33 56.65 58.91
N MET A 1131 -2.41 56.26 59.59
CA MET A 1131 -3.15 57.17 60.46
C MET A 1131 -2.41 57.51 61.75
N HIS A 1132 -1.57 56.62 62.28
CA HIS A 1132 -0.70 56.90 63.40
C HIS A 1132 0.24 58.09 63.11
N ARG A 1133 0.84 58.13 61.91
CA ARG A 1133 1.68 59.27 61.47
C ARG A 1133 0.89 60.59 61.48
N LYS A 1134 -0.38 60.54 61.06
CA LYS A 1134 -1.28 61.70 61.08
C LYS A 1134 -1.67 62.10 62.51
N LEU A 1135 -1.97 61.12 63.38
CA LEU A 1135 -2.35 61.33 64.78
C LEU A 1135 -1.21 61.95 65.62
N LYS A 1136 0.04 61.60 65.31
CA LYS A 1136 1.23 62.17 65.97
C LYS A 1136 1.30 63.69 65.84
N HIS A 1137 0.81 64.25 64.74
CA HIS A 1137 0.89 65.68 64.43
C HIS A 1137 -0.44 66.43 64.65
N VAL A 1138 -1.39 65.85 65.39
CA VAL A 1138 -2.66 66.52 65.70
C VAL A 1138 -2.42 67.74 66.60
N ASP A 1139 -3.02 68.86 66.21
CA ASP A 1139 -2.90 70.13 66.93
C ASP A 1139 -3.64 70.08 68.28
N MET A 1140 -2.88 70.25 69.35
CA MET A 1140 -3.39 70.29 70.73
C MET A 1140 -4.23 71.55 71.00
N ILE A 1141 -4.03 72.64 70.24
CA ILE A 1141 -4.76 73.91 70.38
C ILE A 1141 -6.23 73.74 69.99
N GLU A 1142 -6.54 72.75 69.14
CA GLU A 1142 -7.91 72.49 68.69
C GLU A 1142 -8.85 72.06 69.83
N ALA A 1143 -8.32 71.50 70.92
CA ALA A 1143 -9.06 71.20 72.15
C ALA A 1143 -9.45 72.46 72.94
N LEU A 1144 -8.69 73.56 72.81
CA LEU A 1144 -8.90 74.80 73.57
C LEU A 1144 -9.93 75.74 72.92
N LYS A 1145 -10.29 75.50 71.66
CA LYS A 1145 -11.28 76.31 70.91
C LYS A 1145 -12.74 76.13 71.39
N SER A 1146 -13.00 75.37 72.45
CA SER A 1146 -14.37 75.03 72.89
C SER A 1146 -14.94 75.90 74.00
N ASN A 1147 -14.31 77.02 74.37
CA ASN A 1147 -14.80 77.86 75.46
C ASN A 1147 -15.09 79.31 75.04
N GLU A 1148 -15.70 79.51 73.86
CA GLU A 1148 -16.48 80.72 73.56
C GLU A 1148 -17.82 80.38 72.87
#